data_AF-A0A8T5J9Y5-F1
#
_entry.id   AF-A0A8T5J9Y5-F1
#
_cell.length_a   1.000
_cell.length_b   1.000
_cell.length_c   1.000
_cell.angle_alpha   90.00
_cell.angle_beta   90.00
_cell.angle_gamma   90.00
#
_symmetry.space_group_name_H-M   'P 1'
#
loop_
_entity.id
_entity.type
_entity.pdbx_description
1 polymer ?
#
loop_
_entity_poly.entity_id
_entity_poly.type
_entity_poly.pdbx_seq_one_letter_code
_entity_poly.pdbx_strand_id
1 'polypeptide(L)'
;ADLIDALDSEQAVVDFCRIMSLDTKSVPEGIPGSPIGQSTDMHARFHTRRKWRDFLIHQNPSWEASKEIAIRFSTSLIGSHNPWWLDLPIEWVPALLKAMETATIRDNSLRFISGVKGWDAKNMDTLRPEVEAELNYDSIPGPSIPVEEGIFAKSIPHGWVLRLHGLVKGTALMLGLTHHHEGDDLVITDGWQAMLDGLGFAPKGNAPIRIENADVVFSQRISALRDAEVVLAQEKKRKGELESERSTVRIAAETGARQRGLGIAETDKIGRDAASKLPDPGPDNPDQYLQAQILEDDHAVDGILTQVRQLSRIRWEHSAPVRVGCRMGRPEKSAPREKPTVHSLFPLALSGGNQRLMTNAAEQQVLRVQMGVRFCTVCDKKSPMVSCHHRKLDQYGEGKPGEVCGGRTELRVSSDKEKSRRKGELQTIRLDNLLEDARISLGLDRVPKKIKGLKKLMSKNQTPEPVAKGILRARHGLPVFRDGTIRFDMSDVPVTHFTPEEVEVEWAQLKHLGYTHDCFGDELVSNTQMLEIFPQDFILAKNGAEYFIRAAKYIDELLVRFYGMEPFYHVDKPTDLVGHLICALAPHTSGGVLSRLIGFSDSSGGYAHPLFHAAKRRNCDGDEDAIMLLMDGLLNFSREILPSNRGGQMDAPLVLTTRLNPTEVDKEALNVDSAWHYERWFYEATLDQPHPKALADKMDFVERRLGSIAAVRGLGFTHSTKNMAEGPPLSAYKTLETMIDKMNGQLSLGHRLRGVNVRTVASSVVRSHFLPDLRGNLVAFTRQKVRCLKCGHSYRRMPLAAKCIQPPKQSGRGMSAFGVRKAEGEMCNGNLALTVTEGAVRKYIKVTKHVMETYGVDHYTKQNVEWLADSVESLFNNDKAKQMSLADFL
;
A
#
# COMPACT_ATOMS: atom_id res chain seq x y z
N ALA A 1 16.44 -19.31 18.52
CA ALA A 1 15.64 -19.96 19.57
C ALA A 1 16.40 -21.16 20.14
N ASP A 2 16.74 -22.16 19.32
CA ASP A 2 17.49 -23.36 19.75
C ASP A 2 18.72 -23.07 20.61
N LEU A 3 19.57 -22.12 20.21
CA LEU A 3 20.77 -21.78 20.96
C LEU A 3 20.47 -21.13 22.33
N ILE A 4 19.38 -20.35 22.44
CA ILE A 4 18.98 -19.74 23.72
C ILE A 4 18.63 -20.83 24.73
N ASP A 5 17.98 -21.90 24.28
CA ASP A 5 17.62 -23.04 25.12
C ASP A 5 18.80 -23.97 25.38
N ALA A 6 19.70 -24.13 24.40
CA ALA A 6 20.88 -24.99 24.51
C ALA A 6 22.01 -24.39 25.38
N LEU A 7 22.05 -23.06 25.55
CA LEU A 7 22.94 -22.37 26.48
C LEU A 7 22.41 -22.46 27.92
N ASP A 8 22.38 -23.68 28.45
CA ASP A 8 21.72 -24.08 29.69
C ASP A 8 22.62 -24.06 30.94
N SER A 9 23.92 -23.88 30.74
CA SER A 9 24.95 -23.96 31.78
C SER A 9 26.12 -23.00 31.48
N GLU A 10 26.91 -22.66 32.51
CA GLU A 10 28.13 -21.85 32.32
C GLU A 10 29.09 -22.50 31.34
N GLN A 11 29.22 -23.83 31.40
CA GLN A 11 30.06 -24.59 30.46
C GLN A 11 29.56 -24.45 29.01
N ALA A 12 28.24 -24.48 28.77
CA ALA A 12 27.68 -24.27 27.44
C ALA A 12 28.00 -22.86 26.90
N VAL A 13 27.94 -21.84 27.77
CA VAL A 13 28.32 -20.47 27.42
C VAL A 13 29.82 -20.36 27.10
N VAL A 14 30.68 -21.00 27.90
CA VAL A 14 32.13 -21.04 27.66
C VAL A 14 32.44 -21.76 26.35
N ASP A 15 31.80 -22.90 26.09
CA ASP A 15 31.94 -23.65 24.83
C ASP A 15 31.56 -22.77 23.64
N PHE A 16 30.42 -22.06 23.71
CA PHE A 16 29.98 -21.15 22.67
C PHE A 16 30.96 -19.99 22.45
N CYS A 17 31.43 -19.34 23.53
CA CYS A 17 32.41 -18.26 23.44
C CYS A 17 33.71 -18.75 22.79
N ARG A 18 34.18 -19.95 23.14
CA ARG A 18 35.36 -20.57 22.54
C ARG A 18 35.18 -20.79 21.04
N ILE A 19 34.05 -21.37 20.63
CA ILE A 19 33.75 -21.64 19.21
C ILE A 19 33.69 -20.32 18.41
N MET A 20 33.07 -19.29 18.99
CA MET A 20 32.95 -17.97 18.40
C MET A 20 34.21 -17.11 18.50
N SER A 21 35.25 -17.56 19.22
CA SER A 21 36.43 -16.77 19.57
C SER A 21 36.10 -15.44 20.27
N LEU A 22 35.09 -15.45 21.15
CA LEU A 22 34.63 -14.30 21.92
C LEU A 22 35.16 -14.35 23.36
N ASP A 23 35.34 -13.17 23.96
CA ASP A 23 35.57 -13.07 25.41
C ASP A 23 34.24 -13.30 26.14
N THR A 24 34.26 -14.13 27.18
CA THR A 24 33.15 -14.32 28.13
C THR A 24 32.64 -13.01 28.74
N LYS A 25 33.44 -11.94 28.79
CA LYS A 25 33.00 -10.61 29.24
C LYS A 25 32.25 -9.81 28.18
N SER A 26 32.37 -10.19 26.91
CA SER A 26 31.72 -9.53 25.77
C SER A 26 30.30 -10.03 25.49
N VAL A 27 29.92 -11.16 26.11
CA VAL A 27 28.57 -11.73 25.99
C VAL A 27 27.67 -11.23 27.13
N PRO A 28 26.34 -11.26 26.97
CA PRO A 28 25.41 -10.84 28.02
C PRO A 28 25.56 -11.69 29.29
N GLU A 29 25.41 -11.03 30.45
CA GLU A 29 25.45 -11.72 31.75
C GLU A 29 24.27 -12.69 31.95
N GLY A 30 24.55 -13.78 32.66
CA GLY A 30 23.58 -14.84 32.99
C GLY A 30 23.47 -15.93 31.93
N ILE A 31 22.72 -16.98 32.26
CA ILE A 31 22.59 -18.20 31.43
C ILE A 31 21.16 -18.28 30.88
N PRO A 32 20.94 -18.07 29.57
CA PRO A 32 19.60 -17.90 29.01
C PRO A 32 18.75 -19.18 29.02
N GLY A 33 19.38 -20.35 28.97
CA GLY A 33 18.76 -21.67 29.00
C GLY A 33 18.62 -22.27 30.40
N SER A 34 18.86 -21.50 31.47
CA SER A 34 18.80 -22.00 32.85
C SER A 34 17.53 -22.81 33.12
N PRO A 35 17.59 -23.99 33.78
CA PRO A 35 16.40 -24.76 34.13
C PRO A 35 15.39 -23.97 34.95
N ILE A 36 14.09 -24.22 34.77
CA ILE A 36 13.03 -23.57 35.56
C ILE A 36 12.87 -24.35 36.87
N GLY A 37 13.10 -23.70 38.01
CA GLY A 37 12.87 -24.22 39.36
C GLY A 37 11.89 -23.37 40.15
N GLN A 38 11.53 -23.80 41.36
CA GLN A 38 10.58 -23.07 42.24
C GLN A 38 11.11 -21.70 42.70
N SER A 39 12.43 -21.51 42.74
CA SER A 39 13.09 -20.26 43.15
C SER A 39 13.53 -19.38 41.98
N THR A 40 13.13 -19.71 40.74
CA THR A 40 13.54 -18.96 39.55
C THR A 40 12.78 -17.64 39.46
N ASP A 41 13.52 -16.52 39.47
CA ASP A 41 12.97 -15.21 39.12
C ASP A 41 12.68 -15.16 37.61
N MET A 42 11.41 -15.28 37.26
CA MET A 42 10.95 -15.25 35.88
C MET A 42 11.18 -13.90 35.19
N HIS A 43 11.18 -12.80 35.95
CA HIS A 43 11.42 -11.46 35.41
C HIS A 43 12.90 -11.31 35.04
N ALA A 44 13.81 -11.64 35.96
CA ALA A 44 15.25 -11.61 35.69
C ALA A 44 15.63 -12.53 34.51
N ARG A 45 15.10 -13.76 34.49
CA ARG A 45 15.30 -14.71 33.38
C ARG A 45 14.84 -14.15 32.04
N PHE A 46 13.67 -13.51 32.00
CA PHE A 46 13.14 -12.91 30.78
C PHE A 46 14.12 -11.86 30.21
N HIS A 47 14.65 -10.97 31.04
CA HIS A 47 15.63 -9.97 30.60
C HIS A 47 16.95 -10.61 30.14
N THR A 48 17.44 -11.65 30.82
CA THR A 48 18.61 -12.42 30.38
C THR A 48 18.38 -13.03 28.99
N ARG A 49 17.27 -13.75 28.80
CA ARG A 49 16.93 -14.36 27.49
C ARG A 49 16.80 -13.31 26.39
N ARG A 50 16.17 -12.17 26.66
CA ARG A 50 16.06 -11.06 25.70
C ARG A 50 17.42 -10.51 25.30
N LYS A 51 18.29 -10.18 26.28
CA LYS A 51 19.65 -9.67 26.01
C LYS A 51 20.48 -10.67 25.19
N TRP A 52 20.42 -11.96 25.54
CA TRP A 52 21.08 -13.03 24.79
C TRP A 52 20.55 -13.14 23.37
N ARG A 53 19.23 -13.12 23.19
CA ARG A 53 18.60 -13.14 21.88
C ARG A 53 19.07 -11.97 21.01
N ASP A 54 19.01 -10.74 21.54
CA ASP A 54 19.43 -9.54 20.81
C ASP A 54 20.93 -9.57 20.48
N PHE A 55 21.76 -10.14 21.36
CA PHE A 55 23.17 -10.40 21.06
C PHE A 55 23.35 -11.41 19.91
N LEU A 56 22.65 -12.53 19.97
CA LEU A 56 22.78 -13.65 19.02
C LEU A 56 22.33 -13.29 17.61
N ILE A 57 21.25 -12.51 17.44
CA ILE A 57 20.75 -12.11 16.10
C ILE A 57 21.73 -11.18 15.35
N HIS A 58 22.65 -10.51 16.05
CA HIS A 58 23.67 -9.65 15.44
C HIS A 58 24.98 -10.40 15.16
N GLN A 59 25.11 -11.68 15.54
CA GLN A 59 26.30 -12.47 15.26
C GLN A 59 26.28 -13.00 13.82
N ASN A 60 27.46 -13.01 13.19
CA ASN A 60 27.66 -13.65 11.88
C ASN A 60 28.90 -14.58 11.96
N PRO A 61 28.76 -15.78 12.54
CA PRO A 61 29.86 -16.74 12.65
C PRO A 61 30.45 -17.14 11.30
N SER A 62 31.73 -17.51 11.32
CA SER A 62 32.37 -18.20 10.20
C SER A 62 31.69 -19.55 9.94
N TRP A 63 31.96 -20.15 8.77
CA TRP A 63 31.47 -21.49 8.45
C TRP A 63 31.86 -22.52 9.52
N GLU A 64 33.14 -22.55 9.94
CA GLU A 64 33.62 -23.51 10.92
C GLU A 64 32.94 -23.33 12.28
N ALA A 65 32.80 -22.09 12.75
CA ALA A 65 32.08 -21.81 13.99
C ALA A 65 30.60 -22.22 13.89
N SER A 66 29.96 -21.95 12.75
CA SER A 66 28.55 -22.33 12.51
C SER A 66 28.36 -23.84 12.51
N LYS A 67 29.28 -24.58 11.88
CA LYS A 67 29.29 -26.05 11.83
C LYS A 67 29.51 -26.64 13.22
N GLU A 68 30.48 -26.13 13.98
CA GLU A 68 30.74 -26.58 15.34
C GLU A 68 29.55 -26.28 16.28
N ILE A 69 28.93 -25.10 16.17
CA ILE A 69 27.72 -24.75 16.92
C ILE A 69 26.58 -25.73 16.60
N ALA A 70 26.34 -25.97 15.31
CA ALA A 70 25.27 -26.88 14.87
C ALA A 70 25.47 -28.31 15.40
N ILE A 71 26.71 -28.80 15.42
CA ILE A 71 27.03 -30.14 15.95
C ILE A 71 26.95 -30.16 17.49
N ARG A 72 27.50 -29.16 18.18
CA ARG A 72 27.59 -29.13 19.64
C ARG A 72 26.23 -28.90 20.31
N PHE A 73 25.42 -28.03 19.74
CA PHE A 73 24.16 -27.55 20.31
C PHE A 73 22.92 -28.03 19.54
N SER A 74 23.08 -28.86 18.51
CA SER A 74 22.00 -29.42 17.69
C SER A 74 21.10 -28.36 17.03
N THR A 75 21.68 -27.19 16.74
CA THR A 75 20.97 -26.10 16.06
C THR A 75 20.96 -26.33 14.55
N SER A 76 19.99 -25.72 13.86
CA SER A 76 20.11 -25.52 12.42
C SER A 76 21.19 -24.48 12.08
N LEU A 77 21.57 -24.41 10.81
CA LEU A 77 22.52 -23.41 10.31
C LEU A 77 21.88 -22.03 10.16
N ILE A 78 22.72 -21.00 10.32
CA ILE A 78 22.33 -19.60 10.10
C ILE A 78 22.11 -19.33 8.60
N GLY A 79 21.32 -18.30 8.28
CA GLY A 79 20.91 -17.99 6.91
C GLY A 79 22.07 -17.80 5.92
N SER A 80 23.20 -17.22 6.33
CA SER A 80 24.38 -17.05 5.47
C SER A 80 25.04 -18.37 5.06
N HIS A 81 24.94 -19.40 5.92
CA HIS A 81 25.49 -20.73 5.69
C HIS A 81 24.41 -21.78 5.39
N ASN A 82 23.19 -21.35 5.05
CA ASN A 82 22.07 -22.24 4.74
C ASN A 82 21.52 -21.98 3.32
N PRO A 83 22.06 -22.68 2.30
CA PRO A 83 21.64 -22.53 0.91
C PRO A 83 20.16 -22.82 0.68
N TRP A 84 19.61 -22.29 -0.42
CA TRP A 84 18.22 -22.53 -0.82
C TRP A 84 18.06 -23.89 -1.52
N TRP A 85 18.24 -24.97 -0.77
CA TRP A 85 18.21 -26.33 -1.30
C TRP A 85 16.92 -26.68 -2.05
N LEU A 86 15.76 -26.16 -1.61
CA LEU A 86 14.47 -26.39 -2.28
C LEU A 86 14.42 -25.84 -3.72
N ASP A 87 15.24 -24.84 -4.03
CA ASP A 87 15.25 -24.20 -5.35
C ASP A 87 16.11 -24.94 -6.38
N LEU A 88 17.08 -25.75 -5.94
CA LEU A 88 17.97 -26.47 -6.86
C LEU A 88 17.28 -27.76 -7.37
N PRO A 89 17.01 -27.89 -8.69
CA PRO A 89 16.39 -29.10 -9.22
C PRO A 89 17.29 -30.32 -9.05
N ILE A 90 16.71 -31.45 -8.68
CA ILE A 90 17.46 -32.69 -8.49
C ILE A 90 18.12 -33.14 -9.81
N GLU A 91 17.51 -32.82 -10.94
CA GLU A 91 18.00 -33.12 -12.29
C GLU A 91 19.35 -32.47 -12.61
N TRP A 92 19.68 -31.36 -11.95
CA TRP A 92 20.94 -30.64 -12.17
C TRP A 92 22.09 -31.23 -11.35
N VAL A 93 21.78 -31.93 -10.25
CA VAL A 93 22.76 -32.36 -9.27
C VAL A 93 23.81 -33.30 -9.88
N PRO A 94 23.47 -34.36 -10.65
CA PRO A 94 24.49 -35.25 -11.24
C PRO A 94 25.51 -34.51 -12.12
N ALA A 95 25.07 -33.51 -12.87
CA ALA A 95 25.94 -32.67 -13.68
C ALA A 95 26.80 -31.74 -12.81
N LEU A 96 26.22 -31.18 -11.76
CA LEU A 96 26.91 -30.33 -10.78
C LEU A 96 28.03 -31.11 -10.07
N LEU A 97 27.78 -32.34 -9.63
CA LEU A 97 28.77 -33.18 -8.95
C LEU A 97 30.01 -33.40 -9.83
N LYS A 98 29.82 -33.64 -11.14
CA LYS A 98 30.92 -33.71 -12.12
C LYS A 98 31.65 -32.37 -12.27
N ALA A 99 30.93 -31.26 -12.30
CA ALA A 99 31.54 -29.93 -12.36
C ALA A 99 32.38 -29.64 -11.11
N MET A 100 31.94 -30.10 -9.93
CA MET A 100 32.65 -29.89 -8.66
C MET A 100 34.00 -30.59 -8.61
N GLU A 101 34.16 -31.75 -9.25
CA GLU A 101 35.45 -32.48 -9.31
C GLU A 101 36.55 -31.69 -10.03
N THR A 102 36.18 -30.75 -10.90
CA THR A 102 37.12 -29.88 -11.62
C THR A 102 37.29 -28.51 -10.98
N ALA A 103 36.56 -28.24 -9.89
CA ALA A 103 36.66 -26.98 -9.16
C ALA A 103 37.94 -26.92 -8.31
N THR A 104 38.40 -25.71 -8.02
CA THR A 104 39.59 -25.46 -7.20
C THR A 104 39.27 -24.48 -6.09
N ILE A 105 39.91 -24.64 -4.94
CA ILE A 105 39.77 -23.76 -3.79
C ILE A 105 41.02 -22.88 -3.74
N ARG A 106 40.82 -21.56 -3.81
CA ARG A 106 41.88 -20.54 -3.73
C ARG A 106 41.34 -19.31 -3.00
N ASP A 107 42.17 -18.70 -2.16
CA ASP A 107 41.82 -17.46 -1.44
C ASP A 107 40.47 -17.55 -0.70
N ASN A 108 40.25 -18.68 -0.02
CA ASN A 108 39.02 -18.99 0.72
C ASN A 108 37.73 -18.92 -0.15
N SER A 109 37.85 -19.11 -1.46
CA SER A 109 36.76 -19.11 -2.42
C SER A 109 36.78 -20.38 -3.27
N LEU A 110 35.60 -20.86 -3.67
CA LEU A 110 35.48 -21.97 -4.60
C LEU A 110 35.42 -21.44 -6.03
N ARG A 111 36.35 -21.89 -6.87
CA ARG A 111 36.51 -21.44 -8.25
C ARG A 111 36.23 -22.56 -9.24
N PHE A 112 35.33 -22.29 -10.17
CA PHE A 112 35.09 -23.13 -11.35
C PHE A 112 35.81 -22.51 -12.55
N ILE A 113 36.86 -23.19 -13.01
CA ILE A 113 37.67 -22.74 -14.14
C ILE A 113 36.82 -22.78 -15.41
N SER A 114 36.78 -21.67 -16.17
CA SER A 114 35.89 -21.51 -17.33
C SER A 114 34.39 -21.71 -17.01
N GLY A 115 33.99 -21.55 -15.74
CA GLY A 115 32.63 -21.78 -15.27
C GLY A 115 31.55 -20.89 -15.90
N VAL A 116 31.94 -19.75 -16.47
CA VAL A 116 31.06 -18.78 -17.15
C VAL A 116 31.57 -18.40 -18.53
N LYS A 117 32.43 -19.23 -19.13
CA LYS A 117 32.95 -19.00 -20.48
C LYS A 117 31.80 -18.80 -21.48
N GLY A 118 31.86 -17.73 -22.26
CA GLY A 118 30.81 -17.40 -23.23
C GLY A 118 29.54 -16.75 -22.63
N TRP A 119 29.54 -16.42 -21.33
CA TRP A 119 28.43 -15.67 -20.71
C TRP A 119 28.46 -14.19 -21.12
N ASP A 120 27.30 -13.64 -21.50
CA ASP A 120 27.11 -12.21 -21.78
C ASP A 120 25.93 -11.66 -20.96
N ALA A 121 26.16 -10.54 -20.29
CA ALA A 121 25.14 -9.83 -19.53
C ALA A 121 23.97 -9.35 -20.40
N LYS A 122 24.22 -9.02 -21.68
CA LYS A 122 23.17 -8.56 -22.61
C LYS A 122 22.09 -9.60 -22.85
N ASN A 123 22.41 -10.89 -22.71
CA ASN A 123 21.43 -11.96 -22.85
C ASN A 123 20.32 -11.87 -21.79
N MET A 124 20.58 -11.23 -20.64
CA MET A 124 19.58 -11.00 -19.60
C MET A 124 18.47 -10.05 -20.05
N ASP A 125 18.68 -9.20 -21.06
CA ASP A 125 17.63 -8.34 -21.62
C ASP A 125 16.67 -9.13 -22.53
N THR A 126 17.02 -10.37 -22.88
CA THR A 126 16.17 -11.24 -23.70
C THR A 126 15.00 -11.75 -22.88
N LEU A 127 13.79 -11.57 -23.41
CA LEU A 127 12.57 -12.08 -22.78
C LEU A 127 12.43 -13.58 -23.00
N ARG A 128 11.99 -14.28 -21.95
CA ARG A 128 11.63 -15.70 -22.02
C ARG A 128 10.53 -15.89 -23.09
N PRO A 129 10.73 -16.74 -24.11
CA PRO A 129 9.73 -16.98 -25.16
C PRO A 129 8.48 -17.66 -24.59
N GLU A 130 7.40 -17.72 -25.36
CA GLU A 130 6.14 -18.39 -24.93
C GLU A 130 6.30 -19.91 -24.92
N VAL A 131 7.02 -20.43 -25.91
CA VAL A 131 7.43 -21.81 -26.00
C VAL A 131 8.95 -21.84 -25.99
N GLU A 132 9.52 -22.59 -25.06
CA GLU A 132 10.96 -22.80 -25.01
C GLU A 132 11.37 -23.86 -26.02
N ALA A 133 12.33 -23.53 -26.89
CA ALA A 133 13.01 -24.51 -27.71
C ALA A 133 13.85 -25.44 -26.82
N GLU A 134 14.22 -26.62 -27.33
CA GLU A 134 15.15 -27.53 -26.65
C GLU A 134 16.49 -26.83 -26.34
N LEU A 135 17.17 -27.29 -25.28
CA LEU A 135 18.46 -26.74 -24.86
C LEU A 135 19.56 -27.23 -25.81
N ASN A 136 20.30 -26.28 -26.38
CA ASN A 136 21.52 -26.57 -27.12
C ASN A 136 22.74 -26.36 -26.19
N TYR A 137 23.32 -27.45 -25.69
CA TYR A 137 24.43 -27.40 -24.73
C TYR A 137 25.74 -26.81 -25.29
N ASP A 138 25.88 -26.73 -26.61
CA ASP A 138 27.05 -26.10 -27.25
C ASP A 138 26.98 -24.57 -27.22
N SER A 139 25.77 -24.00 -27.06
CA SER A 139 25.55 -22.56 -26.99
C SER A 139 25.34 -22.03 -25.57
N ILE A 140 25.31 -22.92 -24.57
CA ILE A 140 25.13 -22.56 -23.17
C ILE A 140 26.47 -22.10 -22.57
N PRO A 141 26.49 -21.04 -21.73
CA PRO A 141 27.71 -20.61 -21.06
C PRO A 141 28.30 -21.64 -20.11
N GLY A 142 29.62 -21.62 -19.96
CA GLY A 142 30.33 -22.49 -19.02
C GLY A 142 30.56 -23.91 -19.54
N PRO A 143 30.72 -24.90 -18.64
CA PRO A 143 31.01 -26.28 -19.04
C PRO A 143 29.77 -26.95 -19.67
N SER A 144 29.94 -27.53 -20.86
CA SER A 144 28.90 -28.29 -21.58
C SER A 144 28.69 -29.67 -20.95
N ILE A 145 28.11 -29.70 -19.75
CA ILE A 145 27.71 -30.93 -19.05
C ILE A 145 26.18 -31.03 -19.11
N PRO A 146 25.62 -32.08 -19.75
CA PRO A 146 24.17 -32.23 -19.84
C PRO A 146 23.56 -32.53 -18.47
N VAL A 147 22.41 -31.91 -18.19
CA VAL A 147 21.59 -32.23 -17.01
C VAL A 147 20.57 -33.33 -17.34
N GLU A 148 20.01 -33.96 -16.33
CA GLU A 148 18.96 -34.96 -16.52
C GLU A 148 17.68 -34.32 -17.10
N GLU A 149 16.90 -35.11 -17.84
CA GLU A 149 15.58 -34.70 -18.30
C GLU A 149 14.62 -34.51 -17.12
N GLY A 150 13.64 -33.62 -17.29
CA GLY A 150 12.65 -33.32 -16.26
C GLY A 150 11.88 -34.57 -15.85
N ILE A 151 11.77 -34.82 -14.55
CA ILE A 151 11.13 -36.04 -14.04
C ILE A 151 9.60 -35.91 -14.13
N PHE A 152 9.01 -34.96 -13.41
CA PHE A 152 7.55 -34.71 -13.42
C PHE A 152 7.11 -33.64 -14.43
N ALA A 153 8.01 -33.20 -15.30
CA ALA A 153 7.78 -32.11 -16.25
C ALA A 153 8.29 -32.46 -17.65
N LYS A 154 7.58 -32.02 -18.68
CA LYS A 154 7.94 -32.26 -20.10
C LYS A 154 9.25 -31.59 -20.52
N SER A 155 9.71 -30.61 -19.76
CA SER A 155 10.92 -29.84 -20.02
C SER A 155 11.78 -29.80 -18.77
N ILE A 156 13.08 -29.62 -18.93
CA ILE A 156 14.04 -29.47 -17.83
C ILE A 156 13.60 -28.32 -16.90
N PRO A 157 13.48 -28.56 -15.58
CA PRO A 157 13.16 -27.52 -14.61
C PRO A 157 14.16 -26.36 -14.70
N HIS A 158 13.63 -25.13 -14.69
CA HIS A 158 14.42 -23.91 -14.82
C HIS A 158 15.35 -23.84 -16.05
N GLY A 159 15.00 -24.49 -17.16
CA GLY A 159 15.80 -24.50 -18.40
C GLY A 159 16.20 -23.10 -18.92
N TRP A 160 15.36 -22.08 -18.72
CA TRP A 160 15.71 -20.69 -19.04
C TRP A 160 16.93 -20.16 -18.26
N VAL A 161 17.10 -20.57 -17.00
CA VAL A 161 18.25 -20.19 -16.17
C VAL A 161 19.51 -20.86 -16.72
N LEU A 162 19.45 -22.15 -17.07
CA LEU A 162 20.57 -22.85 -17.71
C LEU A 162 20.97 -22.18 -19.03
N ARG A 163 20.00 -21.79 -19.86
CA ARG A 163 20.26 -21.12 -21.14
C ARG A 163 21.03 -19.80 -20.96
N LEU A 164 20.64 -19.00 -19.97
CA LEU A 164 21.23 -17.67 -19.76
C LEU A 164 22.55 -17.71 -19.00
N HIS A 165 22.69 -18.62 -18.04
CA HIS A 165 23.77 -18.60 -17.07
C HIS A 165 24.70 -19.81 -17.12
N GLY A 166 24.26 -20.93 -17.71
CA GLY A 166 24.96 -22.19 -17.62
C GLY A 166 24.71 -22.93 -16.31
N LEU A 167 25.25 -24.14 -16.22
CA LEU A 167 25.07 -25.03 -15.07
C LEU A 167 25.61 -24.43 -13.77
N VAL A 168 26.89 -24.05 -13.76
CA VAL A 168 27.59 -23.67 -12.52
C VAL A 168 27.02 -22.36 -11.95
N LYS A 169 26.93 -21.30 -12.78
CA LYS A 169 26.35 -20.02 -12.35
C LYS A 169 24.85 -20.16 -12.06
N GLY A 170 24.13 -20.95 -12.84
CA GLY A 170 22.73 -21.28 -12.58
C GLY A 170 22.57 -21.87 -11.19
N THR A 171 23.35 -22.90 -10.83
CA THR A 171 23.34 -23.50 -9.49
C THR A 171 23.64 -22.47 -8.40
N ALA A 172 24.67 -21.63 -8.57
CA ALA A 172 25.00 -20.61 -7.58
C ALA A 172 23.83 -19.63 -7.35
N LEU A 173 23.12 -19.24 -8.42
CA LEU A 173 21.91 -18.42 -8.33
C LEU A 173 20.73 -19.14 -7.66
N MET A 174 20.52 -20.43 -7.96
CA MET A 174 19.42 -21.21 -7.37
C MET A 174 19.64 -21.45 -5.87
N LEU A 175 20.87 -21.74 -5.47
CA LEU A 175 21.25 -21.93 -4.06
C LEU A 175 21.39 -20.63 -3.27
N GLY A 176 21.36 -19.46 -3.93
CA GLY A 176 21.51 -18.17 -3.27
C GLY A 176 22.95 -17.86 -2.81
N LEU A 177 23.96 -18.43 -3.48
CA LEU A 177 25.37 -18.26 -3.11
C LEU A 177 25.92 -16.95 -3.68
N THR A 178 26.70 -16.21 -2.88
CA THR A 178 27.39 -15.01 -3.37
C THR A 178 28.57 -15.39 -4.26
N HIS A 179 28.62 -14.80 -5.45
CA HIS A 179 29.62 -15.11 -6.45
C HIS A 179 29.89 -13.91 -7.37
N HIS A 180 31.05 -13.90 -8.00
CA HIS A 180 31.43 -12.94 -9.03
C HIS A 180 32.22 -13.62 -10.16
N HIS A 181 32.46 -12.89 -11.23
CA HIS A 181 33.22 -13.37 -12.38
C HIS A 181 34.66 -12.85 -12.31
N GLU A 182 35.63 -13.71 -12.64
CA GLU A 182 37.02 -13.32 -12.88
C GLU A 182 37.45 -13.84 -14.25
N GLY A 183 37.30 -13.01 -15.29
CA GLY A 183 37.42 -13.48 -16.66
C GLY A 183 36.32 -14.50 -17.00
N ASP A 184 36.73 -15.69 -17.47
CA ASP A 184 35.83 -16.81 -17.78
C ASP A 184 35.52 -17.69 -16.55
N ASP A 185 36.17 -17.44 -15.41
CA ASP A 185 36.00 -18.23 -14.19
C ASP A 185 34.82 -17.71 -13.35
N LEU A 186 34.11 -18.64 -12.71
CA LEU A 186 33.15 -18.31 -11.67
C LEU A 186 33.80 -18.48 -10.30
N VAL A 187 33.75 -17.44 -9.47
CA VAL A 187 34.30 -17.44 -8.11
C VAL A 187 33.15 -17.30 -7.12
N ILE A 188 32.94 -18.33 -6.29
CA ILE A 188 31.96 -18.32 -5.20
C ILE A 188 32.67 -17.95 -3.91
N THR A 189 32.28 -16.82 -3.32
CA THR A 189 32.99 -16.18 -2.20
C THR A 189 32.43 -16.56 -0.84
N ASP A 190 31.14 -16.88 -0.74
CA ASP A 190 30.48 -17.29 0.51
C ASP A 190 29.46 -18.40 0.26
N GLY A 191 29.17 -19.16 1.31
CA GLY A 191 28.24 -20.30 1.29
C GLY A 191 28.72 -21.53 0.51
N TRP A 192 29.89 -21.48 -0.12
CA TRP A 192 30.44 -22.62 -0.87
C TRP A 192 30.78 -23.79 0.04
N GLN A 193 31.24 -23.55 1.27
CA GLN A 193 31.54 -24.59 2.24
C GLN A 193 30.27 -25.36 2.64
N ALA A 194 29.17 -24.63 2.82
CA ALA A 194 27.85 -25.20 3.07
C ALA A 194 27.38 -26.06 1.90
N MET A 195 27.59 -25.59 0.67
CA MET A 195 27.30 -26.37 -0.53
C MET A 195 28.15 -27.64 -0.62
N LEU A 196 29.47 -27.56 -0.32
CA LEU A 196 30.34 -28.74 -0.32
C LEU A 196 29.86 -29.77 0.70
N ASP A 197 29.65 -29.37 1.96
CA ASP A 197 29.24 -30.27 3.04
C ASP A 197 27.88 -30.92 2.73
N GLY A 198 26.91 -30.14 2.27
CA GLY A 198 25.58 -30.64 1.91
C GLY A 198 25.58 -31.60 0.70
N LEU A 199 26.54 -31.47 -0.22
CA LEU A 199 26.71 -32.37 -1.36
C LEU A 199 27.73 -33.50 -1.09
N GLY A 200 28.20 -33.67 0.14
CA GLY A 200 29.10 -34.77 0.52
C GLY A 200 30.57 -34.57 0.10
N PHE A 201 31.03 -33.32 -0.02
CA PHE A 201 32.41 -32.95 -0.29
C PHE A 201 33.06 -32.32 0.94
N ALA A 202 34.38 -32.45 1.04
CA ALA A 202 35.21 -31.73 2.00
C ALA A 202 36.41 -31.07 1.30
N PRO A 203 36.85 -29.89 1.77
CA PRO A 203 38.06 -29.26 1.24
C PRO A 203 39.31 -30.05 1.69
N LYS A 204 40.16 -30.47 0.74
CA LYS A 204 41.49 -31.04 1.05
C LYS A 204 42.56 -30.35 0.22
N GLY A 205 43.32 -29.46 0.86
CA GLY A 205 44.23 -28.55 0.15
C GLY A 205 43.44 -27.61 -0.76
N ASN A 206 43.79 -27.57 -2.05
CA ASN A 206 43.19 -26.66 -3.03
C ASN A 206 42.09 -27.32 -3.89
N ALA A 207 41.57 -28.48 -3.49
CA ALA A 207 40.54 -29.19 -4.24
C ALA A 207 39.40 -29.67 -3.32
N PRO A 208 38.13 -29.62 -3.78
CA PRO A 208 37.03 -30.30 -3.12
C PRO A 208 37.14 -31.81 -3.39
N ILE A 209 37.18 -32.61 -2.34
CA ILE A 209 37.21 -34.07 -2.44
C ILE A 209 35.90 -34.64 -1.95
N ARG A 210 35.30 -35.51 -2.76
CA ARG A 210 34.10 -36.25 -2.39
C ARG A 210 34.43 -37.23 -1.26
N ILE A 211 33.72 -37.11 -0.14
CA ILE A 211 33.89 -37.97 1.04
C ILE A 211 32.74 -38.96 1.21
N GLU A 212 31.56 -38.62 0.72
CA GLU A 212 30.35 -39.45 0.77
C GLU A 212 29.89 -39.82 -0.65
N ASN A 213 29.12 -40.90 -0.79
CA ASN A 213 28.66 -41.39 -2.10
C ASN A 213 27.46 -40.59 -2.66
N ALA A 214 27.63 -39.27 -2.81
CA ALA A 214 26.60 -38.36 -3.28
C ALA A 214 25.99 -38.79 -4.63
N ASP A 215 26.80 -39.22 -5.60
CA ASP A 215 26.33 -39.72 -6.89
C ASP A 215 25.30 -40.84 -6.72
N VAL A 216 25.59 -41.82 -5.86
CA VAL A 216 24.71 -42.97 -5.63
C VAL A 216 23.41 -42.53 -4.99
N VAL A 217 23.48 -41.67 -3.96
CA VAL A 217 22.31 -41.16 -3.24
C VAL A 217 21.36 -40.39 -4.16
N PHE A 218 21.89 -39.47 -4.96
CA PHE A 218 21.08 -38.68 -5.90
C PHE A 218 20.56 -39.53 -7.06
N SER A 219 21.38 -40.40 -7.66
CA SER A 219 20.93 -41.28 -8.75
C SER A 219 19.85 -42.27 -8.31
N GLN A 220 19.95 -42.84 -7.10
CA GLN A 220 18.91 -43.70 -6.52
C GLN A 220 17.60 -42.93 -6.32
N ARG A 221 17.66 -41.70 -5.80
CA ARG A 221 16.46 -40.87 -5.65
C ARG A 221 15.84 -40.54 -7.00
N ILE A 222 16.63 -40.14 -7.99
CA ILE A 222 16.15 -39.85 -9.35
C ILE A 222 15.46 -41.07 -9.96
N SER A 223 16.06 -42.26 -9.83
CA SER A 223 15.45 -43.50 -10.31
C SER A 223 14.09 -43.76 -9.64
N ALA A 224 14.02 -43.64 -8.32
CA ALA A 224 12.77 -43.84 -7.59
C ALA A 224 11.68 -42.84 -8.01
N LEU A 225 12.04 -41.58 -8.26
CA LEU A 225 11.10 -40.56 -8.74
C LEU A 225 10.62 -40.83 -10.17
N ARG A 226 11.49 -41.35 -11.05
CA ARG A 226 11.10 -41.78 -12.41
C ARG A 226 10.14 -42.97 -12.36
N ASP A 227 10.42 -43.96 -11.53
CA ASP A 227 9.52 -45.10 -11.35
C ASP A 227 8.16 -44.65 -10.81
N ALA A 228 8.14 -43.68 -9.88
CA ALA A 228 6.91 -43.06 -9.40
C ALA A 228 6.16 -42.30 -10.51
N GLU A 229 6.86 -41.52 -11.35
CA GLU A 229 6.24 -40.81 -12.47
C GLU A 229 5.54 -41.77 -13.43
N VAL A 230 6.14 -42.91 -13.76
CA VAL A 230 5.54 -43.92 -14.64
C VAL A 230 4.20 -44.41 -14.07
N VAL A 231 4.17 -44.75 -12.77
CA VAL A 231 2.96 -45.21 -12.09
C VAL A 231 1.89 -44.11 -12.06
N LEU A 232 2.28 -42.87 -11.76
CA LEU A 232 1.38 -41.72 -11.70
C LEU A 232 0.84 -41.35 -13.09
N ALA A 233 1.67 -41.43 -14.13
CA ALA A 233 1.29 -41.15 -15.51
C ALA A 233 0.33 -42.21 -16.06
N GLN A 234 0.55 -43.48 -15.76
CA GLN A 234 -0.38 -44.57 -16.07
C GLN A 234 -1.75 -44.33 -15.43
N GLU A 235 -1.78 -43.97 -14.15
CA GLU A 235 -3.04 -43.68 -13.46
C GLU A 235 -3.72 -42.40 -13.96
N LYS A 236 -2.95 -41.34 -14.26
CA LYS A 236 -3.48 -40.11 -14.90
C LYS A 236 -4.12 -40.44 -16.26
N LYS A 237 -3.50 -41.31 -17.05
CA LYS A 237 -4.02 -41.77 -18.34
C LYS A 237 -5.32 -42.57 -18.17
N ARG A 238 -5.34 -43.56 -17.26
CA ARG A 238 -6.52 -44.37 -16.94
C ARG A 238 -7.70 -43.51 -16.48
N LYS A 239 -7.45 -42.56 -15.58
CA LYS A 239 -8.46 -41.58 -15.13
C LYS A 239 -8.99 -40.72 -16.28
N GLY A 240 -8.11 -40.26 -17.17
CA GLY A 240 -8.51 -39.50 -18.36
C GLY A 240 -9.37 -40.30 -19.34
N GLU A 241 -9.05 -41.57 -19.57
CA GLU A 241 -9.85 -42.49 -20.39
C GLU A 241 -11.23 -42.73 -19.75
N LEU A 242 -11.27 -43.01 -18.45
CA LEU A 242 -12.51 -43.19 -17.69
C LEU A 242 -13.38 -41.92 -17.71
N GLU A 243 -12.79 -40.72 -17.58
CA GLU A 243 -13.51 -39.45 -17.67
C GLU A 243 -14.08 -39.20 -19.08
N SER A 244 -13.37 -39.60 -20.14
CA SER A 244 -13.86 -39.53 -21.52
C SER A 244 -15.08 -40.44 -21.74
N GLU A 245 -15.03 -41.66 -21.21
CA GLU A 245 -16.18 -42.58 -21.26
C GLU A 245 -17.37 -42.05 -20.43
N ARG A 246 -17.11 -41.59 -19.20
CA ARG A 246 -18.12 -40.94 -18.35
C ARG A 246 -18.75 -39.73 -19.02
N SER A 247 -17.96 -38.92 -19.71
CA SER A 247 -18.43 -37.77 -20.49
C SER A 247 -19.36 -38.21 -21.63
N THR A 248 -18.98 -39.25 -22.36
CA THR A 248 -19.80 -39.79 -23.46
C THR A 248 -21.15 -40.30 -22.96
N VAL A 249 -21.16 -41.08 -21.87
CA VAL A 249 -22.38 -41.60 -21.25
C VAL A 249 -23.24 -40.48 -20.66
N ARG A 250 -22.60 -39.49 -20.02
CA ARG A 250 -23.26 -38.29 -19.51
C ARG A 250 -23.94 -37.50 -20.62
N ILE A 251 -23.25 -37.21 -21.71
CA ILE A 251 -23.79 -36.45 -22.86
C ILE A 251 -24.96 -37.21 -23.50
N ALA A 252 -24.85 -38.53 -23.66
CA ALA A 252 -25.93 -39.35 -24.19
C ALA A 252 -27.17 -39.32 -23.28
N ALA A 253 -26.98 -39.44 -21.97
CA ALA A 253 -28.05 -39.39 -20.98
C ALA A 253 -28.70 -38.00 -20.87
N GLU A 254 -27.90 -36.93 -20.88
CA GLU A 254 -28.38 -35.55 -20.91
C GLU A 254 -29.16 -35.25 -22.20
N THR A 255 -28.67 -35.72 -23.36
CA THR A 255 -29.35 -35.54 -24.65
C THR A 255 -30.70 -36.28 -24.68
N GLY A 256 -30.74 -37.53 -24.20
CA GLY A 256 -31.98 -38.30 -24.10
C GLY A 256 -32.97 -37.73 -23.05
N ALA A 257 -32.48 -37.08 -22.00
CA ALA A 257 -33.32 -36.36 -21.04
C ALA A 257 -33.90 -35.07 -21.64
N ARG A 258 -33.12 -34.31 -22.41
CA ARG A 258 -33.58 -33.12 -23.15
C ARG A 258 -34.63 -33.45 -24.21
N GLN A 259 -34.43 -34.55 -24.95
CA GLN A 259 -35.43 -35.03 -25.93
C GLN A 259 -36.76 -35.43 -25.28
N ARG A 260 -36.75 -35.83 -24.00
CA ARG A 260 -37.95 -36.12 -23.20
C ARG A 260 -38.58 -34.87 -22.57
N GLY A 261 -38.05 -33.67 -22.82
CA GLY A 261 -38.59 -32.40 -22.33
C GLY A 261 -38.33 -32.13 -20.84
N LEU A 262 -37.37 -32.82 -20.22
CA LEU A 262 -37.03 -32.65 -18.80
C LEU A 262 -36.29 -31.32 -18.55
N GLY A 263 -36.44 -30.78 -17.33
CA GLY A 263 -35.78 -29.54 -16.92
C GLY A 263 -34.25 -29.65 -16.85
N ILE A 264 -33.54 -28.52 -16.86
CA ILE A 264 -32.06 -28.45 -16.86
C ILE A 264 -31.47 -29.18 -15.63
N ALA A 265 -32.03 -28.96 -14.44
CA ALA A 265 -31.54 -29.57 -13.21
C ALA A 265 -31.73 -31.10 -13.18
N GLU A 266 -32.85 -31.61 -13.72
CA GLU A 266 -33.13 -33.04 -13.81
C GLU A 266 -32.24 -33.71 -14.87
N THR A 267 -32.00 -33.02 -15.98
CA THR A 267 -31.09 -33.43 -17.06
C THR A 267 -29.67 -33.62 -16.52
N ASP A 268 -29.14 -32.63 -15.78
CA ASP A 268 -27.80 -32.71 -15.18
C ASP A 268 -27.70 -33.84 -14.14
N LYS A 269 -28.77 -34.06 -13.35
CA LYS A 269 -28.81 -35.15 -12.36
C LYS A 269 -28.77 -36.51 -13.05
N ILE A 270 -29.57 -36.71 -14.09
CA ILE A 270 -29.57 -37.93 -14.90
C ILE A 270 -28.19 -38.14 -15.56
N GLY A 271 -27.56 -37.08 -16.05
CA GLY A 271 -26.20 -37.13 -16.60
C GLY A 271 -25.16 -37.61 -15.60
N ARG A 272 -25.20 -37.09 -14.36
CA ARG A 272 -24.29 -37.51 -13.27
C ARG A 272 -24.56 -38.94 -12.82
N ASP A 273 -25.83 -39.31 -12.63
CA ASP A 273 -26.22 -40.66 -12.22
C ASP A 273 -25.86 -41.71 -13.28
N ALA A 274 -25.86 -41.33 -14.57
CA ALA A 274 -25.41 -42.18 -15.65
C ALA A 274 -23.88 -42.34 -15.66
N ALA A 275 -23.13 -41.25 -15.46
CA ALA A 275 -21.67 -41.29 -15.35
C ALA A 275 -21.18 -42.09 -14.12
N SER A 276 -21.89 -42.01 -12.98
CA SER A 276 -21.52 -42.70 -11.75
C SER A 276 -21.76 -44.21 -11.80
N LYS A 277 -22.55 -44.70 -12.76
CA LYS A 277 -22.79 -46.14 -12.97
C LYS A 277 -21.64 -46.85 -13.69
N LEU A 278 -20.71 -46.09 -14.28
CA LEU A 278 -19.51 -46.69 -14.87
C LEU A 278 -18.60 -47.21 -13.74
N PRO A 279 -18.22 -48.50 -13.75
CA PRO A 279 -17.34 -49.08 -12.75
C PRO A 279 -15.94 -48.46 -12.85
N ASP A 280 -15.36 -48.13 -11.71
CA ASP A 280 -13.97 -47.68 -11.59
C ASP A 280 -13.20 -48.77 -10.85
N PRO A 281 -12.40 -49.61 -11.54
CA PRO A 281 -11.65 -50.69 -10.91
C PRO A 281 -10.51 -50.19 -10.01
N GLY A 282 -10.19 -48.90 -10.03
CA GLY A 282 -9.04 -48.33 -9.34
C GLY A 282 -7.72 -48.55 -10.08
N PRO A 283 -6.58 -48.15 -9.46
CA PRO A 283 -5.24 -48.42 -9.99
C PRO A 283 -4.89 -49.90 -9.90
N ASP A 284 -4.04 -50.38 -10.81
CA ASP A 284 -3.60 -51.79 -10.86
C ASP A 284 -2.90 -52.24 -9.56
N ASN A 285 -2.14 -51.34 -8.92
CA ASN A 285 -1.52 -51.57 -7.62
C ASN A 285 -1.73 -50.36 -6.70
N PRO A 286 -2.74 -50.39 -5.81
CA PRO A 286 -3.07 -49.26 -4.93
C PRO A 286 -1.94 -48.85 -3.98
N ASP A 287 -1.20 -49.81 -3.43
CA ASP A 287 -0.12 -49.52 -2.49
C ASP A 287 1.05 -48.82 -3.19
N GLN A 288 1.42 -49.30 -4.38
CA GLN A 288 2.48 -48.68 -5.18
C GLN A 288 2.07 -47.29 -5.67
N TYR A 289 0.81 -47.09 -6.04
CA TYR A 289 0.29 -45.77 -6.37
C TYR A 289 0.36 -44.80 -5.19
N LEU A 290 -0.05 -45.24 -3.99
CA LEU A 290 0.04 -44.44 -2.77
C LEU A 290 1.50 -44.06 -2.45
N GLN A 291 2.44 -45.01 -2.57
CA GLN A 291 3.86 -44.72 -2.36
C GLN A 291 4.41 -43.74 -3.40
N ALA A 292 4.00 -43.86 -4.67
CA ALA A 292 4.39 -42.91 -5.71
C ALA A 292 3.86 -41.49 -5.43
N GLN A 293 2.62 -41.37 -4.92
CA GLN A 293 2.05 -40.09 -4.50
C GLN A 293 2.83 -39.47 -3.34
N ILE A 294 3.14 -40.26 -2.29
CA ILE A 294 3.96 -39.80 -1.16
C ILE A 294 5.33 -39.34 -1.66
N LEU A 295 5.93 -40.06 -2.61
CA LEU A 295 7.25 -39.71 -3.14
C LEU A 295 7.24 -38.42 -3.97
N GLU A 296 6.21 -38.20 -4.79
CA GLU A 296 5.97 -36.94 -5.53
C GLU A 296 5.77 -35.77 -4.55
N ASP A 297 4.94 -35.96 -3.52
CA ASP A 297 4.63 -34.95 -2.51
C ASP A 297 5.87 -34.61 -1.66
N ASP A 298 6.60 -35.61 -1.16
CA ASP A 298 7.86 -35.41 -0.41
C ASP A 298 8.88 -34.64 -1.24
N HIS A 299 8.99 -34.97 -2.53
CA HIS A 299 9.91 -34.25 -3.42
C HIS A 299 9.45 -32.81 -3.69
N ALA A 300 8.15 -32.56 -3.81
CA ALA A 300 7.61 -31.22 -3.97
C ALA A 300 7.83 -30.33 -2.73
N VAL A 301 7.79 -30.92 -1.53
CA VAL A 301 7.97 -30.21 -0.24
C VAL A 301 9.45 -30.03 0.12
N ASP A 302 10.24 -31.10 0.07
CA ASP A 302 11.63 -31.07 0.53
C ASP A 302 12.68 -30.93 -0.58
N GLY A 303 12.30 -31.13 -1.84
CA GLY A 303 13.24 -31.08 -2.97
C GLY A 303 14.41 -32.04 -2.77
N ILE A 304 15.64 -31.50 -2.83
CA ILE A 304 16.87 -32.25 -2.60
C ILE A 304 17.34 -32.26 -1.14
N LEU A 305 16.65 -31.57 -0.24
CA LEU A 305 17.06 -31.45 1.17
C LEU A 305 17.08 -32.82 1.87
N THR A 306 16.21 -33.74 1.45
CA THR A 306 16.19 -35.13 1.96
C THR A 306 17.53 -35.85 1.71
N GLN A 307 18.14 -35.68 0.55
CA GLN A 307 19.46 -36.26 0.23
C GLN A 307 20.57 -35.54 0.99
N VAL A 308 20.49 -34.21 1.10
CA VAL A 308 21.45 -33.41 1.88
C VAL A 308 21.50 -33.86 3.34
N ARG A 309 20.34 -34.10 3.96
CA ARG A 309 20.21 -34.64 5.33
C ARG A 309 20.77 -36.07 5.48
N GLN A 310 20.83 -36.85 4.40
CA GLN A 310 21.46 -38.19 4.41
C GLN A 310 22.98 -38.12 4.32
N LEU A 311 23.52 -37.15 3.57
CA LEU A 311 24.95 -37.01 3.31
C LEU A 311 25.68 -36.26 4.42
N SER A 312 25.03 -35.30 5.08
CA SER A 312 25.65 -34.46 6.10
C SER A 312 25.18 -34.81 7.51
N ARG A 313 26.07 -34.62 8.49
CA ARG A 313 25.77 -34.79 9.93
C ARG A 313 25.15 -33.54 10.56
N ILE A 314 25.08 -32.44 9.82
CA ILE A 314 24.53 -31.18 10.29
C ILE A 314 23.00 -31.22 10.17
N ARG A 315 22.30 -30.55 11.10
CA ARG A 315 20.85 -30.39 11.02
C ARG A 315 20.48 -29.36 9.95
N TRP A 316 20.20 -29.84 8.75
CA TRP A 316 19.72 -29.02 7.64
C TRP A 316 18.21 -28.80 7.71
N GLU A 317 17.79 -27.54 7.61
CA GLU A 317 16.40 -27.10 7.54
C GLU A 317 16.23 -26.14 6.37
N HIS A 318 15.01 -26.01 5.84
CA HIS A 318 14.73 -25.07 4.76
C HIS A 318 15.03 -23.62 5.19
N SER A 319 15.84 -22.93 4.38
CA SER A 319 16.21 -21.52 4.61
C SER A 319 15.07 -20.55 4.26
N ALA A 320 14.30 -20.84 3.20
CA ALA A 320 13.17 -20.03 2.75
C ALA A 320 12.01 -20.89 2.17
N PRO A 321 11.34 -21.73 2.98
CA PRO A 321 10.30 -22.65 2.49
C PRO A 321 9.02 -21.92 2.06
N VAL A 322 8.71 -20.78 2.67
CA VAL A 322 7.50 -19.99 2.39
C VAL A 322 7.88 -18.70 1.69
N ARG A 323 7.17 -18.38 0.59
CA ARG A 323 7.34 -17.15 -0.16
C ARG A 323 6.01 -16.41 -0.25
N VAL A 324 6.02 -15.13 0.08
CA VAL A 324 4.84 -14.27 0.02
C VAL A 324 4.93 -13.37 -1.19
N GLY A 325 3.97 -13.52 -2.12
CA GLY A 325 3.85 -12.62 -3.25
C GLY A 325 3.35 -11.24 -2.82
N CYS A 326 3.98 -10.19 -3.32
CA CYS A 326 3.57 -8.81 -3.05
C CYS A 326 3.35 -8.05 -4.36
N ARG A 327 2.36 -7.15 -4.37
CA ARG A 327 2.14 -6.20 -5.47
C ARG A 327 1.98 -4.81 -4.88
N MET A 328 2.73 -3.83 -5.41
CA MET A 328 2.55 -2.43 -5.04
C MET A 328 1.09 -2.02 -5.33
N GLY A 329 0.37 -1.62 -4.28
CA GLY A 329 -1.04 -1.26 -4.34
C GLY A 329 -1.23 0.25 -4.47
N ARG A 330 -1.40 0.93 -3.33
CA ARG A 330 -1.55 2.38 -3.25
C ARG A 330 -0.23 2.99 -2.75
N PRO A 331 0.32 4.03 -3.41
CA PRO A 331 1.48 4.73 -2.88
C PRO A 331 1.08 5.52 -1.62
N GLU A 332 2.09 5.82 -0.81
CA GLU A 332 1.97 6.60 0.42
C GLU A 332 1.34 7.99 0.16
N LYS A 333 0.70 8.62 1.14
CA LYS A 333 0.15 9.98 1.00
C LYS A 333 0.35 10.78 2.27
N SER A 334 0.84 12.00 2.10
CA SER A 334 0.90 13.05 3.12
C SER A 334 0.66 14.38 2.41
N ALA A 335 -0.58 14.89 2.45
CA ALA A 335 -0.97 16.07 1.68
C ALA A 335 -2.20 16.81 2.25
N PRO A 336 -2.26 18.15 2.09
CA PRO A 336 -3.45 18.94 2.42
C PRO A 336 -4.71 18.50 1.67
N ARG A 337 -5.86 18.50 2.35
CA ARG A 337 -7.15 18.16 1.72
C ARG A 337 -7.71 19.35 0.94
N GLU A 338 -7.21 19.54 -0.28
CA GLU A 338 -7.44 20.77 -1.05
C GLU A 338 -8.49 20.71 -2.15
N LYS A 339 -8.88 19.54 -2.68
CA LYS A 339 -9.67 19.51 -3.94
C LYS A 339 -11.19 19.47 -3.70
N PRO A 340 -11.96 20.48 -4.17
CA PRO A 340 -11.57 21.75 -4.79
C PRO A 340 -11.23 22.84 -3.75
N THR A 341 -10.23 23.69 -4.04
CA THR A 341 -9.74 24.65 -3.03
C THR A 341 -10.78 25.70 -2.73
N VAL A 342 -11.15 25.84 -1.46
CA VAL A 342 -12.10 26.82 -0.93
C VAL A 342 -11.46 27.41 0.31
N HIS A 343 -11.54 28.72 0.50
CA HIS A 343 -11.02 29.41 1.69
C HIS A 343 -12.16 29.82 2.63
N SER A 344 -13.35 30.06 2.08
CA SER A 344 -14.53 30.50 2.83
C SER A 344 -15.77 29.73 2.40
N LEU A 345 -16.55 29.26 3.37
CA LEU A 345 -17.86 28.64 3.12
C LEU A 345 -18.93 29.70 2.84
N PHE A 346 -18.74 30.44 1.75
CA PHE A 346 -19.59 31.55 1.34
C PHE A 346 -20.01 31.41 -0.13
N PRO A 347 -21.30 31.57 -0.49
CA PRO A 347 -21.76 31.31 -1.85
C PRO A 347 -21.53 32.50 -2.79
N LEU A 348 -20.96 32.24 -3.97
CA LEU A 348 -20.69 33.23 -5.04
C LEU A 348 -21.45 32.95 -6.34
N ALA A 349 -22.22 31.86 -6.40
CA ALA A 349 -22.92 31.40 -7.61
C ALA A 349 -22.01 31.39 -8.86
N LEU A 350 -22.28 32.26 -9.84
CA LEU A 350 -21.49 32.43 -11.07
C LEU A 350 -20.67 33.73 -11.06
N SER A 351 -20.89 34.63 -10.11
CA SER A 351 -20.25 35.95 -10.02
C SER A 351 -18.74 35.85 -9.78
N GLY A 352 -18.28 34.78 -9.14
CA GLY A 352 -16.84 34.53 -8.92
C GLY A 352 -16.08 33.93 -10.11
N GLY A 353 -16.71 33.79 -11.29
CA GLY A 353 -16.10 33.16 -12.46
C GLY A 353 -15.76 31.67 -12.28
N ASN A 354 -14.95 31.12 -13.19
CA ASN A 354 -14.59 29.69 -13.17
C ASN A 354 -13.79 29.29 -11.91
N GLN A 355 -12.97 30.21 -11.40
CA GLN A 355 -12.15 30.00 -10.21
C GLN A 355 -12.88 30.27 -8.89
N ARG A 356 -14.11 30.81 -8.94
CA ARG A 356 -14.94 31.16 -7.77
C ARG A 356 -14.25 32.16 -6.83
N LEU A 357 -13.70 33.22 -7.39
CA LEU A 357 -12.99 34.27 -6.64
C LEU A 357 -13.97 35.28 -6.04
N MET A 358 -13.79 35.63 -4.77
CA MET A 358 -14.59 36.68 -4.11
C MET A 358 -14.32 38.06 -4.70
N THR A 359 -13.07 38.34 -5.09
CA THR A 359 -12.65 39.62 -5.68
C THR A 359 -13.46 39.95 -6.93
N ASN A 360 -13.59 38.99 -7.86
CA ASN A 360 -14.41 39.15 -9.07
C ASN A 360 -15.89 39.37 -8.75
N ALA A 361 -16.39 38.72 -7.70
CA ALA A 361 -17.77 38.91 -7.28
C ALA A 361 -17.98 40.28 -6.59
N ALA A 362 -16.96 40.82 -5.94
CA ALA A 362 -16.99 42.12 -5.28
C ALA A 362 -16.96 43.28 -6.28
N GLU A 363 -16.29 43.13 -7.43
CA GLU A 363 -16.33 44.10 -8.54
C GLU A 363 -17.76 44.33 -9.07
N GLN A 364 -18.63 43.34 -8.96
CA GLN A 364 -20.05 43.48 -9.32
C GLN A 364 -20.87 44.29 -8.30
N GLN A 365 -20.26 44.60 -7.14
CA GLN A 365 -20.79 45.25 -5.93
C GLN A 365 -21.95 44.48 -5.29
N VAL A 366 -23.03 44.28 -6.03
CA VAL A 366 -24.26 43.64 -5.60
C VAL A 366 -24.25 42.15 -5.99
N LEU A 367 -24.15 41.29 -4.98
CA LEU A 367 -24.20 39.84 -5.13
C LEU A 367 -25.59 39.31 -4.78
N ARG A 368 -26.22 38.61 -5.74
CA ARG A 368 -27.53 37.97 -5.55
C ARG A 368 -27.39 36.45 -5.49
N VAL A 369 -27.51 35.86 -4.31
CA VAL A 369 -27.25 34.43 -4.06
C VAL A 369 -28.21 33.85 -3.02
N GLN A 370 -28.34 32.52 -3.01
CA GLN A 370 -29.20 31.83 -2.05
C GLN A 370 -28.52 31.72 -0.68
N MET A 371 -29.12 32.33 0.34
CA MET A 371 -28.69 32.26 1.74
C MET A 371 -29.91 32.16 2.67
N GLY A 372 -29.70 31.69 3.90
CA GLY A 372 -30.73 31.71 4.94
C GLY A 372 -31.20 33.13 5.26
N VAL A 373 -32.48 33.30 5.51
CA VAL A 373 -33.08 34.58 5.92
C VAL A 373 -32.94 34.74 7.43
N ARG A 374 -32.25 35.80 7.87
CA ARG A 374 -32.15 36.15 9.30
C ARG A 374 -32.43 37.62 9.52
N PHE A 375 -32.91 37.98 10.70
CA PHE A 375 -33.22 39.35 11.10
C PHE A 375 -32.37 39.75 12.30
N CYS A 376 -31.82 40.97 12.28
CA CYS A 376 -31.04 41.50 13.40
C CYS A 376 -31.94 41.88 14.57
N THR A 377 -31.61 41.41 15.77
CA THR A 377 -32.35 41.76 17.01
C THR A 377 -32.20 43.23 17.42
N VAL A 378 -31.17 43.93 16.91
CA VAL A 378 -30.87 45.33 17.27
C VAL A 378 -31.46 46.32 16.28
N CYS A 379 -31.28 46.09 14.97
CA CYS A 379 -31.69 47.04 13.93
C CYS A 379 -32.84 46.54 13.05
N ASP A 380 -33.38 45.34 13.32
CA ASP A 380 -34.46 44.66 12.59
C ASP A 380 -34.26 44.50 11.06
N LYS A 381 -33.04 44.79 10.57
CA LYS A 381 -32.70 44.63 9.15
C LYS A 381 -32.40 43.17 8.83
N LYS A 382 -32.80 42.75 7.63
CA LYS A 382 -32.56 41.41 7.08
C LYS A 382 -31.07 41.18 6.78
N SER A 383 -30.41 40.32 7.54
CA SER A 383 -28.98 39.99 7.40
C SER A 383 -28.79 38.48 7.30
N PRO A 384 -28.20 37.93 6.23
CA PRO A 384 -28.00 36.47 6.13
C PRO A 384 -26.85 35.93 7.00
N MET A 385 -26.01 36.82 7.55
CA MET A 385 -24.90 36.48 8.45
C MET A 385 -25.37 36.31 9.90
N VAL A 386 -24.62 35.56 10.71
CA VAL A 386 -24.92 35.35 12.15
C VAL A 386 -24.88 36.67 12.94
N SER A 387 -23.91 37.53 12.67
CA SER A 387 -23.83 38.90 13.19
C SER A 387 -24.24 39.89 12.09
N CYS A 388 -24.97 40.95 12.45
CA CYS A 388 -25.50 41.90 11.49
C CYS A 388 -24.39 42.62 10.71
N HIS A 389 -24.42 42.49 9.38
CA HIS A 389 -23.44 43.04 8.45
C HIS A 389 -23.72 44.48 7.99
N HIS A 390 -24.84 45.08 8.40
CA HIS A 390 -25.17 46.45 8.01
C HIS A 390 -24.29 47.44 8.77
N ARG A 391 -23.71 48.40 8.03
CA ARG A 391 -23.01 49.54 8.62
C ARG A 391 -23.95 50.41 9.45
N LYS A 392 -23.44 50.98 10.54
CA LYS A 392 -24.08 52.09 11.24
C LYS A 392 -24.07 53.31 10.32
N LEU A 393 -25.13 54.09 10.38
CA LEU A 393 -25.25 55.30 9.60
C LEU A 393 -24.68 56.47 10.40
N ASP A 394 -23.99 57.39 9.74
CA ASP A 394 -23.59 58.66 10.33
C ASP A 394 -24.76 59.66 10.37
N GLN A 395 -24.47 60.88 10.83
CA GLN A 395 -25.42 61.98 10.91
C GLN A 395 -26.00 62.43 9.56
N TYR A 396 -25.40 62.01 8.45
CA TYR A 396 -25.83 62.30 7.08
C TYR A 396 -26.51 61.11 6.39
N GLY A 397 -26.64 59.98 7.09
CA GLY A 397 -27.25 58.76 6.57
C GLY A 397 -26.31 57.88 5.74
N GLU A 398 -25.00 58.15 5.74
CA GLU A 398 -23.99 57.34 5.04
C GLU A 398 -23.45 56.23 5.94
N GLY A 399 -23.20 55.05 5.36
CA GLY A 399 -22.72 53.89 6.10
C GLY A 399 -21.23 53.98 6.40
N LYS A 400 -20.86 54.14 7.67
CA LYS A 400 -19.46 54.21 8.13
C LYS A 400 -18.71 52.88 7.89
N PRO A 401 -17.65 52.86 7.06
CA PRO A 401 -16.83 51.67 6.88
C PRO A 401 -16.23 51.17 8.20
N GLY A 402 -16.25 49.86 8.43
CA GLY A 402 -15.72 49.25 9.66
C GLY A 402 -16.64 49.30 10.89
N GLU A 403 -17.62 50.21 10.93
CA GLU A 403 -18.60 50.29 12.01
C GLU A 403 -19.90 49.56 11.64
N VAL A 404 -19.96 48.24 11.86
CA VAL A 404 -21.18 47.45 11.65
C VAL A 404 -22.09 47.44 12.87
N CYS A 405 -23.37 47.17 12.65
CA CYS A 405 -24.36 46.99 13.73
C CYS A 405 -23.94 45.86 14.68
N GLY A 406 -23.41 44.75 14.15
CA GLY A 406 -22.85 43.65 14.96
C GLY A 406 -23.88 42.83 15.76
N GLY A 407 -25.14 43.28 15.85
CA GLY A 407 -26.20 42.62 16.60
C GLY A 407 -26.45 41.17 16.16
N ARG A 408 -26.83 40.32 17.13
CA ARG A 408 -27.19 38.92 16.88
C ARG A 408 -28.37 38.84 15.93
N THR A 409 -28.31 37.93 14.96
CA THR A 409 -29.41 37.69 14.04
C THR A 409 -30.10 36.35 14.32
N GLU A 410 -31.40 36.29 14.05
CA GLU A 410 -32.22 35.10 14.24
C GLU A 410 -32.79 34.61 12.91
N LEU A 411 -32.74 33.30 12.69
CA LEU A 411 -33.22 32.68 11.46
C LEU A 411 -34.75 32.75 11.42
N ARG A 412 -35.30 33.34 10.36
CA ARG A 412 -36.74 33.37 10.11
C ARG A 412 -37.04 32.54 8.87
N VAL A 413 -37.76 31.44 9.07
CA VAL A 413 -38.09 30.50 7.99
C VAL A 413 -39.50 30.80 7.49
N SER A 414 -39.66 30.96 6.19
CA SER A 414 -40.99 31.09 5.57
C SER A 414 -41.76 29.76 5.68
N SER A 415 -43.08 29.84 5.83
CA SER A 415 -43.99 28.68 5.87
C SER A 415 -43.75 27.72 4.71
N ASP A 416 -43.53 28.27 3.51
CA ASP A 416 -43.30 27.52 2.27
C ASP A 416 -41.98 26.72 2.27
N LYS A 417 -41.01 27.13 3.09
CA LYS A 417 -39.68 26.52 3.16
C LYS A 417 -39.47 25.65 4.40
N GLU A 418 -40.46 25.57 5.29
CA GLU A 418 -40.34 24.87 6.56
C GLU A 418 -40.04 23.37 6.38
N LYS A 419 -40.75 22.72 5.44
CA LYS A 419 -40.55 21.32 5.04
C LYS A 419 -39.47 21.13 3.96
N SER A 420 -38.84 22.21 3.49
CA SER A 420 -37.83 22.11 2.43
C SER A 420 -36.52 21.55 2.97
N ARG A 421 -35.85 20.72 2.16
CA ARG A 421 -34.50 20.21 2.45
C ARG A 421 -33.47 21.34 2.63
N ARG A 422 -33.70 22.49 1.98
CA ARG A 422 -32.86 23.69 2.09
C ARG A 422 -33.74 24.92 2.20
N LYS A 423 -33.45 25.74 3.21
CA LYS A 423 -34.28 26.87 3.63
C LYS A 423 -33.84 28.22 3.06
N GLY A 424 -32.81 28.27 2.22
CA GLY A 424 -32.31 29.53 1.69
C GLY A 424 -33.19 30.13 0.61
N GLU A 425 -33.19 31.45 0.57
CA GLU A 425 -33.89 32.28 -0.39
C GLU A 425 -32.88 33.21 -1.07
N LEU A 426 -33.24 33.76 -2.24
CA LEU A 426 -32.36 34.71 -2.93
C LEU A 426 -32.24 35.99 -2.10
N GLN A 427 -31.03 36.24 -1.59
CA GLN A 427 -30.66 37.47 -0.90
C GLN A 427 -29.80 38.33 -1.81
N THR A 428 -29.92 39.64 -1.64
CA THR A 428 -29.08 40.65 -2.28
C THR A 428 -28.19 41.26 -1.21
N ILE A 429 -26.87 41.15 -1.38
CA ILE A 429 -25.90 41.69 -0.44
C ILE A 429 -24.81 42.49 -1.18
N ARG A 430 -24.22 43.45 -0.48
CA ARG A 430 -23.06 44.19 -0.96
C ARG A 430 -21.78 43.53 -0.49
N LEU A 431 -21.17 42.72 -1.36
CA LEU A 431 -19.97 41.94 -1.02
C LEU A 431 -18.73 42.83 -0.87
N ASP A 432 -18.67 43.93 -1.63
CA ASP A 432 -17.64 44.96 -1.52
C ASP A 432 -17.58 45.57 -0.12
N ASN A 433 -18.74 45.99 0.42
CA ASN A 433 -18.81 46.50 1.80
C ASN A 433 -18.41 45.44 2.81
N LEU A 434 -18.90 44.21 2.65
CA LEU A 434 -18.63 43.11 3.57
C LEU A 434 -17.13 42.77 3.64
N LEU A 435 -16.44 42.79 2.50
CA LEU A 435 -15.00 42.55 2.44
C LEU A 435 -14.21 43.70 3.06
N GLU A 436 -14.63 44.94 2.80
CA GLU A 436 -13.96 46.13 3.34
C GLU A 436 -14.15 46.25 4.86
N ASP A 437 -15.35 45.97 5.36
CA ASP A 437 -15.64 45.96 6.80
C ASP A 437 -14.88 44.82 7.50
N ALA A 438 -14.77 43.65 6.86
CA ALA A 438 -13.95 42.55 7.36
C ALA A 438 -12.45 42.91 7.35
N ARG A 439 -11.96 43.63 6.33
CA ARG A 439 -10.57 44.12 6.27
C ARG A 439 -10.25 45.06 7.43
N ILE A 440 -11.12 46.04 7.68
CA ILE A 440 -10.95 47.05 8.74
C ILE A 440 -11.05 46.39 10.11
N SER A 441 -12.07 45.57 10.36
CA SER A 441 -12.25 44.89 11.65
C SER A 441 -11.10 43.96 12.01
N LEU A 442 -10.50 43.30 11.01
CA LEU A 442 -9.31 42.47 11.21
C LEU A 442 -8.01 43.30 11.31
N GLY A 443 -8.04 44.62 11.12
CA GLY A 443 -6.83 45.47 11.13
C GLY A 443 -5.83 45.08 10.02
N LEU A 444 -6.31 44.80 8.81
CA LEU A 444 -5.50 44.41 7.66
C LEU A 444 -5.34 45.56 6.66
N ASP A 445 -4.15 45.76 6.12
CA ASP A 445 -3.94 46.80 5.09
C ASP A 445 -4.61 46.42 3.76
N ARG A 446 -4.54 45.14 3.38
CA ARG A 446 -5.05 44.64 2.10
C ARG A 446 -5.65 43.25 2.25
N VAL A 447 -6.69 43.00 1.44
CA VAL A 447 -7.31 41.69 1.32
C VAL A 447 -6.52 40.82 0.32
N PRO A 448 -6.31 39.52 0.57
CA PRO A 448 -5.67 38.62 -0.39
C PRO A 448 -6.41 38.60 -1.73
N LYS A 449 -5.66 38.64 -2.85
CA LYS A 449 -6.25 38.67 -4.20
C LYS A 449 -7.03 37.40 -4.55
N LYS A 450 -6.66 36.25 -3.98
CA LYS A 450 -7.17 34.91 -4.35
C LYS A 450 -8.01 34.26 -3.25
N ILE A 451 -9.12 34.89 -2.86
CA ILE A 451 -10.08 34.26 -1.92
C ILE A 451 -11.11 33.46 -2.71
N LYS A 452 -11.24 32.16 -2.38
CA LYS A 452 -12.11 31.23 -3.12
C LYS A 452 -13.33 30.89 -2.27
N GLY A 453 -14.52 31.08 -2.84
CA GLY A 453 -15.80 30.74 -2.22
C GLY A 453 -16.43 29.47 -2.79
N LEU A 454 -17.67 29.21 -2.36
CA LEU A 454 -18.50 28.12 -2.85
C LEU A 454 -19.41 28.56 -3.99
N LYS A 455 -19.83 27.62 -4.84
CA LYS A 455 -20.88 27.89 -5.83
C LYS A 455 -22.26 28.03 -5.18
N LYS A 456 -22.53 27.22 -4.16
CA LYS A 456 -23.78 27.21 -3.38
C LYS A 456 -23.53 26.63 -2.00
N LEU A 457 -24.30 27.08 -1.01
CA LEU A 457 -24.34 26.44 0.29
C LEU A 457 -25.17 25.16 0.22
N MET A 458 -24.62 24.07 0.76
CA MET A 458 -25.24 22.74 0.76
C MET A 458 -25.95 22.41 2.07
N SER A 459 -25.73 23.23 3.10
CA SER A 459 -26.36 23.07 4.41
C SER A 459 -27.86 23.32 4.40
N LYS A 460 -28.54 22.86 5.46
CA LYS A 460 -30.00 22.95 5.60
C LYS A 460 -30.45 24.41 5.71
N ASN A 461 -29.82 25.16 6.60
CA ASN A 461 -30.16 26.57 6.86
C ASN A 461 -29.49 27.53 5.86
N GLN A 462 -28.53 27.04 5.06
CA GLN A 462 -27.76 27.85 4.10
C GLN A 462 -27.19 29.13 4.75
N THR A 463 -26.70 29.01 5.99
CA THR A 463 -25.99 30.08 6.70
C THR A 463 -24.53 30.10 6.22
N PRO A 464 -24.03 31.22 5.68
CA PRO A 464 -22.65 31.35 5.25
C PRO A 464 -21.71 31.49 6.45
N GLU A 465 -20.47 31.05 6.27
CA GLU A 465 -19.38 31.36 7.21
C GLU A 465 -18.98 32.85 7.11
N PRO A 466 -18.57 33.50 8.23
CA PRO A 466 -18.02 34.86 8.19
C PRO A 466 -16.85 34.98 7.21
N VAL A 467 -16.90 36.00 6.36
CA VAL A 467 -15.87 36.23 5.33
C VAL A 467 -14.50 36.54 5.94
N ALA A 468 -14.47 37.12 7.14
CA ALA A 468 -13.26 37.35 7.92
C ALA A 468 -12.40 36.08 8.10
N LYS A 469 -13.02 34.94 8.45
CA LYS A 469 -12.33 33.64 8.54
C LYS A 469 -11.70 33.25 7.20
N GLY A 470 -12.43 33.46 6.11
CA GLY A 470 -11.98 33.21 4.75
C GLY A 470 -10.79 34.07 4.30
N ILE A 471 -10.75 35.33 4.72
CA ILE A 471 -9.64 36.26 4.45
C ILE A 471 -8.38 35.76 5.16
N LEU A 472 -8.48 35.43 6.44
CA LEU A 472 -7.35 34.92 7.23
C LEU A 472 -6.84 33.58 6.69
N ARG A 473 -7.73 32.63 6.37
CA ARG A 473 -7.32 31.36 5.73
C ARG A 473 -6.60 31.58 4.40
N ALA A 474 -7.10 32.48 3.56
CA ALA A 474 -6.46 32.79 2.28
C ALA A 474 -5.10 33.47 2.45
N ARG A 475 -4.89 34.24 3.52
CA ARG A 475 -3.59 34.84 3.85
C ARG A 475 -2.54 33.78 4.20
N HIS A 476 -2.96 32.74 4.92
CA HIS A 476 -2.11 31.60 5.30
C HIS A 476 -2.09 30.46 4.27
N GLY A 477 -2.80 30.60 3.15
CA GLY A 477 -2.85 29.58 2.09
C GLY A 477 -3.57 28.28 2.51
N LEU A 478 -4.52 28.35 3.44
CA LEU A 478 -5.18 27.18 4.03
C LEU A 478 -6.56 26.92 3.41
N PRO A 479 -6.83 25.72 2.87
CA PRO A 479 -8.17 25.34 2.44
C PRO A 479 -9.08 25.06 3.64
N VAL A 480 -10.39 25.22 3.44
CA VAL A 480 -11.42 24.83 4.39
C VAL A 480 -12.22 23.64 3.85
N PHE A 481 -12.44 22.63 4.70
CA PHE A 481 -13.32 21.52 4.39
C PHE A 481 -14.80 21.90 4.59
N ARG A 482 -15.72 21.04 4.13
CA ARG A 482 -17.17 21.34 4.09
C ARG A 482 -17.81 21.58 5.47
N ASP A 483 -17.11 21.23 6.54
CA ASP A 483 -17.53 21.37 7.93
C ASP A 483 -16.81 22.51 8.66
N GLY A 484 -15.98 23.29 7.97
CA GLY A 484 -15.26 24.45 8.52
C GLY A 484 -13.83 24.16 8.98
N THR A 485 -13.44 22.88 9.04
CA THR A 485 -12.12 22.45 9.55
C THR A 485 -11.04 22.47 8.48
N ILE A 486 -9.79 22.57 8.92
CA ILE A 486 -8.56 22.50 8.12
C ILE A 486 -7.98 21.10 8.30
N ARG A 487 -7.77 20.38 7.19
CA ARG A 487 -7.42 18.95 7.23
C ARG A 487 -6.17 18.64 6.43
N PHE A 488 -5.43 17.67 6.94
CA PHE A 488 -4.25 17.12 6.32
C PHE A 488 -4.39 15.59 6.26
N ASP A 489 -4.29 15.00 5.07
CA ASP A 489 -4.48 13.56 4.85
C ASP A 489 -3.13 12.84 4.94
N MET A 490 -3.07 11.78 5.72
CA MET A 490 -1.86 10.97 5.91
C MET A 490 -2.15 9.47 5.86
N SER A 491 -1.25 8.69 5.27
CA SER A 491 -1.28 7.23 5.35
C SER A 491 -0.98 6.77 6.78
N ASP A 492 -1.77 5.85 7.31
CA ASP A 492 -1.63 5.32 8.65
C ASP A 492 -0.48 4.30 8.73
N VAL A 493 0.46 4.48 9.65
CA VAL A 493 1.57 3.55 9.88
C VAL A 493 1.65 3.16 11.36
N PRO A 494 1.46 1.89 11.73
CA PRO A 494 1.49 1.49 13.13
C PRO A 494 2.92 1.47 13.67
N VAL A 495 3.11 2.00 14.88
CA VAL A 495 4.38 1.92 15.63
C VAL A 495 4.10 1.67 17.10
N THR A 496 4.92 0.87 17.76
CA THR A 496 4.85 0.64 19.22
C THR A 496 6.02 1.27 19.97
N HIS A 497 7.17 1.40 19.30
CA HIS A 497 8.40 1.91 19.90
C HIS A 497 9.11 2.90 18.97
N PHE A 498 9.80 3.85 19.56
CA PHE A 498 10.58 4.86 18.85
C PHE A 498 11.74 5.35 19.70
N THR A 499 12.78 5.87 19.08
CA THR A 499 13.84 6.63 19.74
C THR A 499 13.60 8.14 19.58
N PRO A 500 14.00 8.98 20.56
CA PRO A 500 13.94 10.43 20.42
C PRO A 500 14.61 10.96 19.15
N GLU A 501 15.73 10.36 18.75
CA GLU A 501 16.45 10.69 17.51
C GLU A 501 15.61 10.47 16.25
N GLU A 502 14.89 9.34 16.14
CA GLU A 502 14.03 9.05 14.99
C GLU A 502 12.87 10.03 14.82
N VAL A 503 12.41 10.65 15.92
CA VAL A 503 11.29 11.60 15.90
C VAL A 503 11.74 13.06 15.87
N GLU A 504 13.04 13.32 15.74
CA GLU A 504 13.66 14.65 15.71
C GLU A 504 13.30 15.53 16.93
N VAL A 505 13.19 14.93 18.12
CA VAL A 505 12.88 15.64 19.38
C VAL A 505 13.85 15.23 20.47
N GLU A 506 14.37 16.22 21.20
CA GLU A 506 15.28 15.98 22.32
C GLU A 506 14.59 15.19 23.46
N TRP A 507 15.30 14.21 24.02
CA TRP A 507 14.82 13.35 25.09
C TRP A 507 14.28 14.14 26.30
N ALA A 508 14.87 15.31 26.60
CA ALA A 508 14.44 16.18 27.68
C ALA A 508 13.01 16.72 27.47
N GLN A 509 12.63 17.01 26.23
CA GLN A 509 11.28 17.44 25.88
C GLN A 509 10.28 16.28 26.00
N LEU A 510 10.66 15.07 25.58
CA LEU A 510 9.83 13.87 25.77
C LEU A 510 9.67 13.52 27.27
N LYS A 511 10.70 13.72 28.08
CA LYS A 511 10.64 13.58 29.54
C LYS A 511 9.60 14.52 30.15
N HIS A 512 9.53 15.77 29.67
CA HIS A 512 8.48 16.71 30.06
C HIS A 512 7.06 16.26 29.64
N LEU A 513 6.93 15.52 28.53
CA LEU A 513 5.67 14.94 28.08
C LEU A 513 5.23 13.68 28.85
N GLY A 514 6.07 13.18 29.77
CA GLY A 514 5.76 12.04 30.64
C GLY A 514 6.53 10.75 30.32
N TYR A 515 7.44 10.77 29.34
CA TYR A 515 8.34 9.64 29.06
C TYR A 515 9.48 9.60 30.09
N THR A 516 9.28 8.85 31.18
CA THR A 516 10.23 8.83 32.31
C THR A 516 11.30 7.75 32.18
N HIS A 517 10.93 6.60 31.63
CA HIS A 517 11.78 5.43 31.47
C HIS A 517 11.67 4.92 30.04
N ASP A 518 12.69 4.19 29.61
CA ASP A 518 12.68 3.48 28.33
C ASP A 518 11.85 2.20 28.38
N CYS A 519 11.76 1.47 27.26
CA CYS A 519 10.99 0.23 27.17
C CYS A 519 11.56 -0.93 28.01
N PHE A 520 12.76 -0.75 28.59
CA PHE A 520 13.43 -1.71 29.44
C PHE A 520 13.33 -1.36 30.93
N GLY A 521 12.86 -0.15 31.25
CA GLY A 521 12.69 0.33 32.62
C GLY A 521 13.85 1.20 33.11
N ASP A 522 14.84 1.51 32.27
CA ASP A 522 15.94 2.40 32.63
C ASP A 522 15.50 3.87 32.50
N GLU A 523 16.06 4.77 33.33
CA GLU A 523 15.71 6.19 33.29
C GLU A 523 16.08 6.84 31.95
N LEU A 524 15.20 7.68 31.40
CA LEU A 524 15.46 8.42 30.16
C LEU A 524 16.50 9.53 30.37
N VAL A 525 17.64 9.38 29.71
CA VAL A 525 18.80 10.29 29.74
C VAL A 525 19.47 10.53 28.38
N SER A 526 19.09 9.79 27.33
CA SER A 526 19.72 9.85 25.99
C SER A 526 18.70 9.80 24.84
N ASN A 527 19.07 10.36 23.68
CA ASN A 527 18.29 10.32 22.44
C ASN A 527 18.27 8.95 21.74
N THR A 528 19.15 8.03 22.14
CA THR A 528 19.28 6.69 21.55
C THR A 528 18.47 5.62 22.28
N GLN A 529 17.86 5.96 23.42
CA GLN A 529 17.05 5.02 24.19
C GLN A 529 15.71 4.75 23.50
N MET A 530 15.32 3.48 23.44
CA MET A 530 14.07 3.06 22.81
C MET A 530 12.90 3.26 23.78
N LEU A 531 11.95 4.11 23.41
CA LEU A 531 10.76 4.41 24.20
C LEU A 531 9.56 3.63 23.66
N GLU A 532 8.69 3.18 24.56
CA GLU A 532 7.36 2.67 24.19
C GLU A 532 6.40 3.85 24.02
N ILE A 533 5.76 3.99 22.86
CA ILE A 533 4.84 5.11 22.55
C ILE A 533 3.58 5.07 23.43
N PHE A 534 3.10 6.22 23.88
CA PHE A 534 1.79 6.27 24.54
C PHE A 534 0.65 6.05 23.53
N PRO A 535 -0.46 5.38 23.92
CA PRO A 535 -1.51 4.97 22.99
C PRO A 535 -2.19 6.08 22.18
N GLN A 536 -2.11 7.34 22.61
CA GLN A 536 -2.71 8.48 21.91
C GLN A 536 -1.66 9.52 21.45
N ASP A 537 -0.38 9.15 21.46
CA ASP A 537 0.67 9.99 20.88
C ASP A 537 0.83 9.70 19.38
N PHE A 538 1.25 10.72 18.63
CA PHE A 538 1.32 10.70 17.16
C PHE A 538 2.59 11.39 16.66
N ILE A 539 3.25 10.76 15.69
CA ILE A 539 4.45 11.26 15.01
C ILE A 539 4.04 11.70 13.61
N LEU A 540 4.28 12.97 13.30
CA LEU A 540 3.80 13.63 12.08
C LEU A 540 4.83 13.50 10.94
N ALA A 541 4.38 13.28 9.71
CA ALA A 541 5.26 13.43 8.55
C ALA A 541 5.78 14.88 8.45
N LYS A 542 7.09 15.03 8.30
CA LYS A 542 7.79 16.32 8.32
C LYS A 542 7.29 17.29 7.26
N ASN A 543 6.88 16.79 6.09
CA ASN A 543 6.28 17.60 5.03
C ASN A 543 4.93 18.25 5.43
N GLY A 544 4.26 17.73 6.45
CA GLY A 544 3.05 18.31 7.03
C GLY A 544 3.32 19.39 8.07
N ALA A 545 4.52 19.47 8.64
CA ALA A 545 4.83 20.37 9.76
C ALA A 545 4.58 21.85 9.39
N GLU A 546 5.07 22.30 8.22
CA GLU A 546 4.87 23.68 7.76
C GLU A 546 3.38 24.00 7.57
N TYR A 547 2.58 23.03 7.13
CA TYR A 547 1.14 23.19 6.99
C TYR A 547 0.46 23.43 8.34
N PHE A 548 0.85 22.69 9.38
CA PHE A 548 0.33 22.85 10.73
C PHE A 548 0.82 24.12 11.42
N ILE A 549 2.05 24.58 11.16
CA ILE A 549 2.53 25.90 11.61
C ILE A 549 1.64 27.01 11.05
N ARG A 550 1.33 26.97 9.74
CA ARG A 550 0.40 27.94 9.13
C ARG A 550 -0.99 27.85 9.74
N ALA A 551 -1.48 26.63 10.02
CA ALA A 551 -2.78 26.43 10.68
C ALA A 551 -2.79 27.00 12.11
N ALA A 552 -1.75 26.78 12.90
CA ALA A 552 -1.60 27.34 14.24
C ALA A 552 -1.58 28.87 14.21
N LYS A 553 -0.77 29.47 13.32
CA LYS A 553 -0.72 30.93 13.09
C LYS A 553 -2.06 31.51 12.65
N TYR A 554 -2.81 30.79 11.82
CA TYR A 554 -4.17 31.17 11.46
C TYR A 554 -5.10 31.17 12.67
N ILE A 555 -5.02 30.17 13.56
CA ILE A 555 -5.86 30.11 14.77
C ILE A 555 -5.52 31.22 15.74
N ASP A 556 -4.24 31.49 15.99
CA ASP A 556 -3.81 32.59 16.85
C ASP A 556 -4.29 33.94 16.30
N GLU A 557 -4.12 34.17 15.00
CA GLU A 557 -4.60 35.38 14.36
C GLU A 557 -6.12 35.50 14.37
N LEU A 558 -6.84 34.37 14.24
CA LEU A 558 -8.29 34.34 14.36
C LEU A 558 -8.74 34.68 15.79
N LEU A 559 -8.08 34.15 16.82
CA LEU A 559 -8.36 34.46 18.22
C LEU A 559 -8.17 35.95 18.50
N VAL A 560 -7.03 36.51 18.10
CA VAL A 560 -6.70 37.93 18.34
C VAL A 560 -7.60 38.86 17.53
N ARG A 561 -7.64 38.70 16.20
CA ARG A 561 -8.24 39.70 15.30
C ARG A 561 -9.75 39.57 15.15
N PHE A 562 -10.30 38.37 15.30
CA PHE A 562 -11.74 38.14 15.13
C PHE A 562 -12.48 37.96 16.45
N TYR A 563 -11.88 37.25 17.42
CA TYR A 563 -12.51 36.99 18.72
C TYR A 563 -12.08 37.95 19.84
N GLY A 564 -10.99 38.70 19.65
CA GLY A 564 -10.46 39.60 20.69
C GLY A 564 -9.89 38.86 21.90
N MET A 565 -9.38 37.64 21.69
CA MET A 565 -8.80 36.78 22.72
C MET A 565 -7.27 36.71 22.59
N GLU A 566 -6.61 36.19 23.61
CA GLU A 566 -5.18 35.90 23.55
C GLU A 566 -4.88 34.78 22.52
N PRO A 567 -3.72 34.82 21.85
CA PRO A 567 -3.22 33.70 21.04
C PRO A 567 -3.02 32.43 21.89
N PHE A 568 -3.06 31.26 21.26
CA PHE A 568 -3.03 29.97 21.95
C PHE A 568 -1.77 29.14 21.65
N TYR A 569 -1.35 29.06 20.39
CA TYR A 569 -0.28 28.14 19.96
C TYR A 569 1.11 28.75 20.10
N HIS A 570 1.33 29.99 19.66
CA HIS A 570 2.67 30.63 19.68
C HIS A 570 3.76 29.81 18.95
N VAL A 571 3.39 29.16 17.85
CA VAL A 571 4.26 28.23 17.12
C VAL A 571 5.00 28.96 15.99
N ASP A 572 6.33 28.87 15.96
CA ASP A 572 7.17 29.37 14.87
C ASP A 572 7.98 28.27 14.18
N LYS A 573 8.41 27.27 14.93
CA LYS A 573 9.20 26.12 14.45
C LYS A 573 8.40 24.82 14.59
N PRO A 574 8.74 23.76 13.84
CA PRO A 574 8.09 22.46 13.98
C PRO A 574 8.11 21.92 15.42
N THR A 575 9.24 22.03 16.11
CA THR A 575 9.40 21.58 17.50
C THR A 575 8.41 22.20 18.49
N ASP A 576 7.88 23.40 18.18
CA ASP A 576 6.90 24.07 19.04
C ASP A 576 5.51 23.41 18.93
N LEU A 577 5.25 22.61 17.89
CA LEU A 577 4.02 21.81 17.77
C LEU A 577 3.97 20.62 18.73
N VAL A 578 5.13 20.20 19.26
CA VAL A 578 5.25 19.04 20.14
C VAL A 578 4.51 19.31 21.45
N GLY A 579 3.65 18.38 21.86
CA GLY A 579 2.78 18.50 23.02
C GLY A 579 1.39 19.06 22.70
N HIS A 580 1.19 19.70 21.55
CA HIS A 580 -0.15 20.18 21.17
C HIS A 580 -1.07 19.03 20.72
N LEU A 581 -2.36 19.24 20.97
CA LEU A 581 -3.40 18.25 20.69
C LEU A 581 -3.93 18.37 19.27
N ILE A 582 -4.13 17.22 18.65
CA ILE A 582 -4.75 17.02 17.35
C ILE A 582 -6.02 16.17 17.49
N CYS A 583 -6.92 16.33 16.52
CA CYS A 583 -8.03 15.43 16.30
C CYS A 583 -7.75 14.65 15.02
N ALA A 584 -7.69 13.32 15.12
CA ALA A 584 -7.60 12.43 13.98
C ALA A 584 -9.00 11.90 13.63
N LEU A 585 -9.33 11.88 12.34
CA LEU A 585 -10.64 11.46 11.86
C LEU A 585 -10.51 10.61 10.60
N ALA A 586 -11.02 9.38 10.69
CA ALA A 586 -11.09 8.49 9.55
C ALA A 586 -12.17 8.89 8.55
N PRO A 587 -11.92 8.77 7.23
CA PRO A 587 -12.99 8.80 6.24
C PRO A 587 -14.08 7.77 6.58
N HIS A 588 -15.32 8.10 6.22
CA HIS A 588 -16.54 7.37 6.49
C HIS A 588 -16.88 7.19 7.98
N THR A 589 -16.28 7.99 8.87
CA THR A 589 -16.61 8.01 10.31
C THR A 589 -17.03 9.40 10.76
N SER A 590 -17.56 9.51 11.98
CA SER A 590 -17.94 10.77 12.61
C SER A 590 -17.45 10.94 14.04
N GLY A 591 -16.68 9.96 14.53
CA GLY A 591 -15.97 10.02 15.81
C GLY A 591 -14.52 10.37 15.56
N GLY A 592 -14.11 11.58 15.95
CA GLY A 592 -12.69 11.93 15.99
C GLY A 592 -12.04 11.31 17.22
N VAL A 593 -10.75 11.00 17.16
CA VAL A 593 -9.97 10.53 18.30
C VAL A 593 -8.93 11.59 18.64
N LEU A 594 -8.89 11.97 19.92
CA LEU A 594 -7.92 12.93 20.44
C LEU A 594 -6.53 12.30 20.47
N SER A 595 -5.52 13.07 20.07
CA SER A 595 -4.13 12.65 20.11
C SER A 595 -3.20 13.84 20.38
N ARG A 596 -1.97 13.56 20.78
CA ARG A 596 -0.92 14.53 21.07
C ARG A 596 0.27 14.33 20.11
N LEU A 597 0.78 15.42 19.56
CA LEU A 597 1.97 15.37 18.72
C LEU A 597 3.22 15.19 19.59
N ILE A 598 4.10 14.26 19.22
CA ILE A 598 5.35 13.99 19.95
C ILE A 598 6.62 14.18 19.13
N GLY A 599 6.53 14.30 17.81
CA GLY A 599 7.68 14.51 16.94
C GLY A 599 7.35 14.33 15.46
N PHE A 600 8.39 14.20 14.65
CA PHE A 600 8.31 14.20 13.19
C PHE A 600 9.08 13.04 12.56
N SER A 601 8.64 12.57 11.39
CA SER A 601 9.35 11.56 10.60
C SER A 601 9.55 12.03 9.16
N ASP A 602 10.67 11.64 8.55
CA ASP A 602 10.98 11.91 7.15
C ASP A 602 10.09 11.12 6.17
N SER A 603 9.37 10.09 6.64
CA SER A 603 8.46 9.33 5.79
C SER A 603 7.13 10.06 5.54
N SER A 604 6.46 9.72 4.43
CA SER A 604 5.15 10.30 4.08
C SER A 604 3.97 9.58 4.76
N GLY A 605 4.14 9.13 5.99
CA GLY A 605 3.13 8.45 6.81
C GLY A 605 2.93 9.11 8.18
N GLY A 606 1.79 8.85 8.81
CA GLY A 606 1.50 9.26 10.18
C GLY A 606 1.63 8.08 11.12
N TYR A 607 2.63 8.12 12.00
CA TYR A 607 2.88 7.01 12.90
C TYR A 607 2.14 7.17 14.22
N ALA A 608 1.46 6.11 14.64
CA ALA A 608 0.85 6.04 15.96
C ALA A 608 0.69 4.60 16.44
N HIS A 609 0.28 4.46 17.69
CA HIS A 609 -0.01 3.17 18.30
C HIS A 609 -1.07 2.39 17.49
N PRO A 610 -0.95 1.05 17.30
CA PRO A 610 -1.95 0.26 16.57
C PRO A 610 -3.39 0.46 17.08
N LEU A 611 -3.56 0.51 18.40
CA LEU A 611 -4.85 0.80 19.03
C LEU A 611 -5.42 2.16 18.63
N PHE A 612 -4.57 3.18 18.42
CA PHE A 612 -5.03 4.50 17.98
C PHE A 612 -5.64 4.45 16.59
N HIS A 613 -4.99 3.76 15.66
CA HIS A 613 -5.53 3.55 14.32
C HIS A 613 -6.84 2.75 14.37
N ALA A 614 -6.90 1.68 15.15
CA ALA A 614 -8.12 0.90 15.32
C ALA A 614 -9.27 1.68 16.00
N ALA A 615 -8.98 2.59 16.93
CA ALA A 615 -9.98 3.45 17.56
C ALA A 615 -10.70 4.36 16.55
N LYS A 616 -10.05 4.67 15.43
CA LYS A 616 -10.63 5.41 14.30
C LYS A 616 -11.39 4.50 13.32
N ARG A 617 -11.53 3.20 13.62
CA ARG A 617 -12.11 2.16 12.76
C ARG A 617 -11.34 1.97 11.45
N ARG A 618 -10.02 1.92 11.57
CA ARG A 618 -9.09 1.74 10.45
C ARG A 618 -8.24 0.50 10.63
N ASN A 619 -7.99 -0.15 9.50
CA ASN A 619 -7.07 -1.27 9.39
C ASN A 619 -5.85 -0.69 8.68
N CYS A 620 -4.64 -0.88 9.20
CA CYS A 620 -3.44 -0.24 8.64
C CYS A 620 -2.98 -0.91 7.32
N ASP A 621 -3.89 -1.09 6.35
CA ASP A 621 -3.72 -1.79 5.07
C ASP A 621 -3.58 -0.82 3.87
N GLY A 622 -3.10 0.40 4.13
CA GLY A 622 -3.01 1.49 3.14
C GLY A 622 -4.13 2.53 3.26
N ASP A 623 -4.82 2.52 4.39
CA ASP A 623 -5.79 3.52 4.78
C ASP A 623 -5.17 4.90 5.03
N GLU A 624 -6.01 5.93 4.95
CA GLU A 624 -5.62 7.32 5.14
C GLU A 624 -6.58 8.01 6.10
N ASP A 625 -6.00 8.78 7.02
CA ASP A 625 -6.75 9.57 7.99
C ASP A 625 -6.53 11.06 7.83
N ALA A 626 -7.54 11.83 8.25
CA ALA A 626 -7.46 13.28 8.27
C ALA A 626 -7.06 13.76 9.67
N ILE A 627 -5.95 14.48 9.74
CA ILE A 627 -5.45 15.12 10.95
C ILE A 627 -5.80 16.61 10.92
N MET A 628 -6.25 17.15 12.05
CA MET A 628 -6.51 18.57 12.27
C MET A 628 -6.08 19.01 13.67
N LEU A 629 -5.72 20.29 13.84
CA LEU A 629 -5.47 20.84 15.17
C LEU A 629 -6.76 20.85 15.99
N LEU A 630 -6.67 20.50 17.28
CA LEU A 630 -7.85 20.45 18.14
C LEU A 630 -8.60 21.79 18.18
N MET A 631 -7.88 22.90 18.34
CA MET A 631 -8.51 24.22 18.45
C MET A 631 -9.19 24.67 17.15
N ASP A 632 -8.69 24.24 15.99
CA ASP A 632 -9.39 24.45 14.71
C ASP A 632 -10.72 23.70 14.69
N GLY A 633 -10.70 22.43 15.11
CA GLY A 633 -11.89 21.61 15.27
C GLY A 633 -12.92 22.22 16.23
N LEU A 634 -12.50 22.90 17.30
CA LEU A 634 -13.41 23.54 18.26
C LEU A 634 -13.97 24.88 17.76
N LEU A 635 -13.15 25.74 17.15
CA LEU A 635 -13.55 27.09 16.76
C LEU A 635 -14.29 27.16 15.42
N ASN A 636 -13.94 26.28 14.47
CA ASN A 636 -14.37 26.41 13.08
C ASN A 636 -15.40 25.37 12.65
N PHE A 637 -15.54 24.28 13.41
CA PHE A 637 -16.59 23.30 13.16
C PHE A 637 -17.99 23.83 13.52
N SER A 638 -18.98 23.50 12.70
CA SER A 638 -20.39 23.63 13.10
C SER A 638 -21.28 22.61 12.40
N ARG A 639 -22.22 22.03 13.15
CA ARG A 639 -23.25 21.13 12.58
C ARG A 639 -24.18 21.87 11.59
N GLU A 640 -24.33 23.18 11.72
CA GLU A 640 -25.23 23.98 10.86
C GLU A 640 -24.71 24.17 9.43
N ILE A 641 -23.39 24.05 9.21
CA ILE A 641 -22.76 24.20 7.90
C ILE A 641 -22.60 22.88 7.15
N LEU A 642 -22.87 21.74 7.82
CA LEU A 642 -22.81 20.42 7.20
C LEU A 642 -23.83 20.26 6.06
N PRO A 643 -23.48 19.56 4.97
CA PRO A 643 -24.39 19.31 3.86
C PRO A 643 -25.67 18.58 4.29
N SER A 644 -26.83 19.08 3.84
CA SER A 644 -28.16 18.48 4.03
C SER A 644 -28.42 17.20 3.21
N ASN A 645 -27.38 16.62 2.59
CA ASN A 645 -27.49 15.44 1.75
C ASN A 645 -27.23 14.16 2.55
N ARG A 646 -27.79 13.02 2.10
CA ARG A 646 -27.40 11.69 2.63
C ARG A 646 -25.87 11.55 2.52
N GLY A 647 -25.21 11.18 3.62
CA GLY A 647 -23.75 11.11 3.73
C GLY A 647 -23.04 12.44 4.04
N GLY A 648 -23.76 13.56 4.15
CA GLY A 648 -23.15 14.86 4.44
C GLY A 648 -22.63 15.04 5.87
N GLN A 649 -23.13 14.22 6.79
CA GLN A 649 -22.71 14.17 8.20
C GLN A 649 -21.56 13.19 8.46
N MET A 650 -21.28 12.31 7.50
CA MET A 650 -20.09 11.45 7.55
C MET A 650 -18.84 12.30 7.29
N ASP A 651 -17.68 11.84 7.71
CA ASP A 651 -16.41 12.54 7.65
C ASP A 651 -16.41 13.87 8.42
N ALA A 652 -17.25 14.06 9.43
CA ALA A 652 -17.25 15.26 10.27
C ALA A 652 -17.09 14.86 11.74
N PRO A 653 -16.28 15.56 12.55
CA PRO A 653 -16.03 15.21 13.95
C PRO A 653 -17.24 15.57 14.81
N LEU A 654 -18.29 14.75 14.77
CA LEU A 654 -19.55 14.96 15.53
C LEU A 654 -19.39 14.65 17.02
N VAL A 655 -18.48 13.73 17.32
CA VAL A 655 -18.09 13.27 18.66
C VAL A 655 -16.57 13.19 18.69
N LEU A 656 -15.98 13.48 19.85
CA LEU A 656 -14.53 13.37 20.09
C LEU A 656 -14.30 12.35 21.21
N THR A 657 -13.61 11.26 20.90
CA THR A 657 -13.13 10.29 21.88
C THR A 657 -11.86 10.82 22.51
N THR A 658 -11.92 11.12 23.81
CA THR A 658 -10.79 11.72 24.56
C THR A 658 -9.86 10.69 25.17
N ARG A 659 -10.37 9.48 25.45
CA ARG A 659 -9.61 8.37 26.04
C ARG A 659 -9.81 7.12 25.21
N LEU A 660 -8.70 6.45 24.92
CA LEU A 660 -8.72 5.17 24.23
C LEU A 660 -9.01 4.04 25.22
N ASN A 661 -10.02 3.22 24.92
CA ASN A 661 -10.30 1.98 25.64
C ASN A 661 -10.08 0.78 24.70
N PRO A 662 -9.08 -0.09 24.95
CA PRO A 662 -8.80 -1.24 24.08
C PRO A 662 -9.99 -2.20 23.92
N THR A 663 -10.90 -2.30 24.88
CA THR A 663 -12.06 -3.20 24.76
C THR A 663 -13.10 -2.72 23.74
N GLU A 664 -13.03 -1.46 23.31
CA GLU A 664 -13.99 -0.81 22.41
C GLU A 664 -13.44 -0.60 20.99
N VAL A 665 -12.15 -0.92 20.76
CA VAL A 665 -11.50 -0.78 19.46
C VAL A 665 -11.80 -1.97 18.55
N ASP A 666 -11.42 -1.83 17.28
CA ASP A 666 -11.54 -2.93 16.32
C ASP A 666 -10.69 -4.15 16.73
N LYS A 667 -11.19 -5.35 16.38
CA LYS A 667 -10.56 -6.62 16.73
C LYS A 667 -9.21 -6.84 16.05
N GLU A 668 -8.94 -6.19 14.92
CA GLU A 668 -7.69 -6.40 14.20
C GLU A 668 -6.47 -5.99 15.04
N ALA A 669 -6.52 -4.83 15.68
CA ALA A 669 -5.44 -4.39 16.58
C ALA A 669 -5.31 -5.25 17.84
N LEU A 670 -6.36 -6.00 18.21
CA LEU A 670 -6.29 -6.94 19.33
C LEU A 670 -5.45 -8.17 19.00
N ASN A 671 -5.26 -8.50 17.71
CA ASN A 671 -4.44 -9.62 17.26
C ASN A 671 -2.96 -9.26 17.04
N VAL A 672 -2.52 -8.06 17.44
CA VAL A 672 -1.11 -7.67 17.33
C VAL A 672 -0.29 -8.44 18.35
N ASP A 673 0.67 -9.22 17.84
CA ASP A 673 1.65 -9.93 18.67
C ASP A 673 2.46 -8.92 19.49
N SER A 674 2.53 -9.19 20.79
CA SER A 674 3.14 -8.31 21.80
C SER A 674 4.32 -8.98 22.50
N ALA A 675 4.75 -10.15 22.01
CA ALA A 675 5.91 -10.87 22.52
C ALA A 675 7.23 -10.19 22.09
N TRP A 676 8.23 -10.22 22.98
CA TRP A 676 9.58 -9.75 22.66
C TRP A 676 10.37 -10.71 21.78
N HIS A 677 10.00 -11.99 21.78
CA HIS A 677 10.53 -13.03 20.92
C HIS A 677 9.57 -14.20 20.87
N TYR A 678 9.63 -14.97 19.78
CA TYR A 678 8.98 -16.27 19.73
C TYR A 678 9.92 -17.34 20.29
N GLU A 679 9.34 -18.25 21.06
CA GLU A 679 10.04 -19.38 21.63
C GLU A 679 10.21 -20.52 20.61
N ARG A 680 11.14 -21.44 20.87
CA ARG A 680 11.44 -22.58 19.98
C ARG A 680 10.19 -23.36 19.57
N TRP A 681 9.30 -23.65 20.53
CA TRP A 681 8.09 -24.44 20.30
C TRP A 681 7.18 -23.84 19.21
N PHE A 682 7.17 -22.51 19.04
CA PHE A 682 6.32 -21.86 18.05
C PHE A 682 6.80 -22.20 16.65
N TYR A 683 8.12 -22.07 16.41
CA TYR A 683 8.74 -22.41 15.14
C TYR A 683 8.55 -23.89 14.79
N GLU A 684 8.77 -24.79 15.75
CA GLU A 684 8.56 -26.23 15.55
C GLU A 684 7.09 -26.56 15.24
N ALA A 685 6.15 -25.94 15.95
CA ALA A 685 4.73 -26.14 15.69
C ALA A 685 4.31 -25.64 14.29
N THR A 686 5.01 -24.67 13.69
CA THR A 686 4.68 -24.19 12.34
C THR A 686 4.95 -25.22 11.24
N LEU A 687 5.79 -26.23 11.49
CA LEU A 687 6.11 -27.28 10.52
C LEU A 687 4.89 -28.12 10.15
N ASP A 688 3.98 -28.34 11.12
CA ASP A 688 2.71 -29.05 10.92
C ASP A 688 1.59 -28.16 10.35
N GLN A 689 1.89 -26.89 10.05
CA GLN A 689 0.96 -25.88 9.53
C GLN A 689 -0.38 -25.80 10.28
N PRO A 690 -0.41 -25.78 11.63
CA PRO A 690 -1.64 -25.73 12.38
C PRO A 690 -2.37 -24.40 12.14
N HIS A 691 -3.70 -24.43 12.27
CA HIS A 691 -4.47 -23.20 12.26
C HIS A 691 -4.02 -22.29 13.43
N PRO A 692 -3.76 -20.97 13.23
CA PRO A 692 -3.18 -20.10 14.27
C PRO A 692 -3.93 -20.12 15.61
N LYS A 693 -5.26 -20.24 15.59
CA LYS A 693 -6.10 -20.38 16.79
C LYS A 693 -5.73 -21.57 17.69
N ALA A 694 -5.18 -22.65 17.15
CA ALA A 694 -4.73 -23.79 17.95
C ALA A 694 -3.51 -23.46 18.83
N LEU A 695 -2.76 -22.42 18.46
CA LEU A 695 -1.57 -21.95 19.19
C LEU A 695 -1.84 -20.70 20.04
N ALA A 696 -3.02 -20.08 19.92
CA ALA A 696 -3.35 -18.80 20.54
C ALA A 696 -3.16 -18.80 22.07
N ASP A 697 -3.45 -19.93 22.75
CA ASP A 697 -3.32 -20.06 24.20
C ASP A 697 -1.89 -19.94 24.73
N LYS A 698 -0.89 -20.09 23.85
CA LYS A 698 0.54 -19.95 24.18
C LYS A 698 1.18 -18.68 23.62
N MET A 699 0.48 -17.96 22.72
CA MET A 699 0.97 -16.72 22.10
C MET A 699 0.58 -15.50 22.92
N ASP A 700 1.40 -14.46 22.88
CA ASP A 700 1.14 -13.21 23.59
C ASP A 700 0.76 -12.11 22.59
N PHE A 701 -0.51 -11.71 22.62
CA PHE A 701 -1.11 -10.70 21.75
C PHE A 701 -2.07 -9.83 22.56
N VAL A 702 -2.40 -8.64 22.04
CA VAL A 702 -3.10 -7.58 22.80
C VAL A 702 -4.42 -8.05 23.44
N GLU A 703 -5.22 -8.88 22.76
CA GLU A 703 -6.50 -9.40 23.30
C GLU A 703 -6.31 -10.13 24.63
N ARG A 704 -5.21 -10.88 24.80
CA ARG A 704 -4.93 -11.64 26.04
C ARG A 704 -4.57 -10.77 27.22
N ARG A 705 -4.22 -9.51 26.96
CA ARG A 705 -3.80 -8.54 27.99
C ARG A 705 -4.95 -7.64 28.43
N LEU A 706 -6.11 -7.73 27.77
CA LEU A 706 -7.32 -6.97 28.11
C LEU A 706 -7.70 -7.14 29.58
N GLY A 707 -8.23 -6.07 30.18
CA GLY A 707 -8.55 -6.01 31.60
C GLY A 707 -7.38 -5.58 32.51
N SER A 708 -6.18 -5.39 31.95
CA SER A 708 -5.00 -4.90 32.68
C SER A 708 -4.33 -3.73 31.95
N ILE A 709 -3.39 -3.05 32.62
CA ILE A 709 -2.55 -2.00 32.03
C ILE A 709 -1.70 -2.55 30.88
N ALA A 710 -1.41 -3.86 30.88
CA ALA A 710 -0.62 -4.51 29.84
C ALA A 710 -1.29 -4.49 28.45
N ALA A 711 -2.59 -4.20 28.37
CA ALA A 711 -3.30 -4.03 27.09
C ALA A 711 -2.88 -2.77 26.32
N VAL A 712 -2.31 -1.78 27.01
CA VAL A 712 -1.92 -0.48 26.45
C VAL A 712 -0.43 -0.15 26.62
N ARG A 713 0.28 -0.92 27.45
CA ARG A 713 1.69 -0.71 27.81
C ARG A 713 2.41 -2.04 27.99
N GLY A 714 3.74 -2.02 27.94
CA GLY A 714 4.59 -3.21 28.02
C GLY A 714 4.51 -4.11 26.79
N LEU A 715 4.14 -3.56 25.62
CA LEU A 715 4.17 -4.33 24.37
C LEU A 715 5.62 -4.65 24.00
N GLY A 716 5.87 -5.86 23.52
CA GLY A 716 7.16 -6.24 22.95
C GLY A 716 7.19 -6.08 21.44
N PHE A 717 8.38 -6.22 20.88
CA PHE A 717 8.60 -6.36 19.44
C PHE A 717 9.75 -7.34 19.21
N THR A 718 9.73 -8.01 18.05
CA THR A 718 10.75 -9.00 17.72
C THR A 718 11.95 -8.35 17.04
N HIS A 719 11.80 -7.50 16.03
CA HIS A 719 12.95 -6.97 15.28
C HIS A 719 13.10 -5.48 15.50
N SER A 720 14.28 -5.04 15.93
CA SER A 720 14.64 -3.62 15.97
C SER A 720 14.96 -3.13 14.56
N THR A 721 14.64 -1.86 14.31
CA THR A 721 15.11 -1.11 13.13
C THR A 721 16.20 -0.12 13.55
N LYS A 722 17.07 0.27 12.63
CA LYS A 722 18.03 1.37 12.89
C LYS A 722 17.32 2.72 12.90
N ASN A 723 16.39 2.90 11.97
CA ASN A 723 15.52 4.07 11.87
C ASN A 723 14.16 3.66 11.28
N MET A 724 13.05 4.08 11.90
CA MET A 724 11.69 3.83 11.41
C MET A 724 11.37 4.39 10.01
N ALA A 725 12.19 5.34 9.53
CA ALA A 725 12.11 5.95 8.21
C ALA A 725 13.25 5.49 7.28
N GLU A 726 13.95 4.40 7.62
CA GLU A 726 14.99 3.82 6.76
C GLU A 726 14.39 3.35 5.42
N GLY A 727 14.75 4.02 4.34
CA GLY A 727 14.28 3.71 2.99
C GLY A 727 14.10 4.94 2.11
N PRO A 728 13.63 4.78 0.86
CA PRO A 728 13.32 5.90 0.00
C PRO A 728 12.12 6.70 0.56
N PRO A 729 12.24 8.02 0.78
CA PRO A 729 11.18 8.83 1.42
C PRO A 729 9.91 8.97 0.57
N LEU A 730 10.04 8.78 -0.75
CA LEU A 730 8.94 8.82 -1.71
C LEU A 730 9.05 7.63 -2.66
N SER A 731 7.91 7.03 -2.99
CA SER A 731 7.86 5.96 -3.98
C SER A 731 8.23 6.47 -5.37
N ALA A 732 8.95 5.64 -6.15
CA ALA A 732 9.25 5.93 -7.55
C ALA A 732 7.98 6.18 -8.39
N TYR A 733 6.85 5.61 -7.98
CA TYR A 733 5.56 5.86 -8.63
C TYR A 733 5.15 7.34 -8.62
N LYS A 734 5.53 8.10 -7.59
CA LYS A 734 5.25 9.54 -7.50
C LYS A 734 6.26 10.39 -8.25
N THR A 735 7.50 9.94 -8.37
CA THR A 735 8.56 10.69 -9.05
C THR A 735 8.44 10.58 -10.57
N LEU A 736 7.94 9.45 -11.08
CA LEU A 736 7.65 9.27 -12.51
C LEU A 736 6.43 10.11 -12.92
N GLU A 737 6.60 10.94 -13.96
CA GLU A 737 5.55 11.85 -14.41
C GLU A 737 4.55 11.15 -15.33
N THR A 738 5.04 10.43 -16.35
CA THR A 738 4.19 9.85 -17.38
C THR A 738 3.77 8.42 -17.06
N MET A 739 2.63 8.01 -17.60
CA MET A 739 2.13 6.64 -17.44
C MET A 739 3.00 5.61 -18.19
N ILE A 740 3.65 6.04 -19.28
CA ILE A 740 4.60 5.21 -20.04
C ILE A 740 5.82 4.91 -19.16
N ASP A 741 6.38 5.91 -18.49
CA ASP A 741 7.55 5.71 -17.62
C ASP A 741 7.21 4.81 -16.43
N LYS A 742 6.02 5.00 -15.82
CA LYS A 742 5.54 4.14 -14.72
C LYS A 742 5.42 2.68 -15.14
N MET A 743 4.86 2.45 -16.32
CA MET A 743 4.71 1.12 -16.88
C MET A 743 6.07 0.51 -17.23
N ASN A 744 6.95 1.24 -17.91
CA ASN A 744 8.29 0.75 -18.26
C ASN A 744 9.09 0.43 -17.00
N GLY A 745 9.01 1.27 -15.96
CA GLY A 745 9.61 0.98 -14.66
C GLY A 745 9.05 -0.30 -14.03
N GLN A 746 7.73 -0.51 -14.07
CA GLN A 746 7.09 -1.72 -13.56
C GLN A 746 7.52 -2.98 -14.33
N LEU A 747 7.48 -2.96 -15.66
CA LEU A 747 7.76 -4.12 -16.50
C LEU A 747 9.27 -4.44 -16.55
N SER A 748 10.13 -3.42 -16.58
CA SER A 748 11.59 -3.57 -16.45
C SER A 748 11.97 -4.20 -15.11
N LEU A 749 11.35 -3.77 -14.00
CA LEU A 749 11.56 -4.41 -12.70
C LEU A 749 11.06 -5.85 -12.72
N GLY A 750 9.87 -6.10 -13.27
CA GLY A 750 9.33 -7.46 -13.44
C GLY A 750 10.29 -8.37 -14.20
N HIS A 751 10.97 -7.85 -15.22
CA HIS A 751 11.93 -8.61 -16.05
C HIS A 751 13.15 -9.08 -15.28
N ARG A 752 13.55 -8.31 -14.27
CA ARG A 752 14.69 -8.63 -13.40
C ARG A 752 14.35 -9.60 -12.28
N LEU A 753 13.06 -9.73 -11.93
CA LEU A 753 12.62 -10.52 -10.78
C LEU A 753 12.27 -11.96 -11.18
N ARG A 754 12.96 -12.93 -10.58
CA ARG A 754 12.71 -14.37 -10.78
C ARG A 754 11.25 -14.77 -10.51
N GLY A 755 10.61 -14.15 -9.51
CA GLY A 755 9.24 -14.43 -9.11
C GLY A 755 8.15 -13.82 -10.00
N VAL A 756 8.52 -13.06 -11.04
CA VAL A 756 7.55 -12.33 -11.88
C VAL A 756 7.66 -12.77 -13.33
N ASN A 757 6.57 -13.27 -13.90
CA ASN A 757 6.46 -13.46 -15.34
C ASN A 757 5.95 -12.18 -16.00
N VAL A 758 6.85 -11.44 -16.65
CA VAL A 758 6.55 -10.14 -17.27
C VAL A 758 5.47 -10.23 -18.33
N ARG A 759 5.46 -11.28 -19.16
CA ARG A 759 4.43 -11.47 -20.19
C ARG A 759 3.06 -11.59 -19.56
N THR A 760 2.94 -12.37 -18.48
CA THR A 760 1.68 -12.51 -17.73
C THR A 760 1.26 -11.17 -17.10
N VAL A 761 2.20 -10.41 -16.54
CA VAL A 761 1.91 -9.08 -15.99
C VAL A 761 1.46 -8.11 -17.09
N ALA A 762 2.16 -8.06 -18.22
CA ALA A 762 1.82 -7.23 -19.37
C ALA A 762 0.41 -7.58 -19.90
N SER A 763 0.13 -8.85 -20.17
CA SER A 763 -1.20 -9.33 -20.56
C SER A 763 -2.28 -8.93 -19.54
N SER A 764 -2.01 -9.10 -18.25
CA SER A 764 -2.95 -8.75 -17.18
C SER A 764 -3.25 -7.25 -17.14
N VAL A 765 -2.23 -6.40 -17.24
CA VAL A 765 -2.39 -4.93 -17.27
C VAL A 765 -3.20 -4.50 -18.48
N VAL A 766 -2.90 -5.04 -19.67
CA VAL A 766 -3.64 -4.73 -20.89
C VAL A 766 -5.12 -5.12 -20.76
N ARG A 767 -5.41 -6.34 -20.29
CA ARG A 767 -6.78 -6.86 -20.17
C ARG A 767 -7.60 -6.20 -19.07
N SER A 768 -7.00 -5.90 -17.93
CA SER A 768 -7.72 -5.39 -16.75
C SER A 768 -7.83 -3.87 -16.70
N HIS A 769 -6.87 -3.14 -17.28
CA HIS A 769 -6.84 -1.68 -17.24
C HIS A 769 -7.07 -1.04 -18.61
N PHE A 770 -6.29 -1.38 -19.64
CA PHE A 770 -6.34 -0.63 -20.91
C PHE A 770 -7.53 -0.99 -21.79
N LEU A 771 -7.81 -2.28 -22.01
CA LEU A 771 -8.94 -2.69 -22.83
C LEU A 771 -10.29 -2.17 -22.28
N PRO A 772 -10.58 -2.25 -20.96
CA PRO A 772 -11.81 -1.70 -20.41
C PRO A 772 -11.90 -0.18 -20.54
N ASP A 773 -10.81 0.56 -20.34
CA ASP A 773 -10.79 2.03 -20.44
C ASP A 773 -10.95 2.48 -21.91
N LEU A 774 -10.23 1.85 -22.85
CA LEU A 774 -10.39 2.11 -24.29
C LEU A 774 -11.82 1.85 -24.76
N ARG A 775 -12.37 0.67 -24.44
CA ARG A 775 -13.75 0.31 -24.79
C ARG A 775 -14.76 1.26 -24.12
N GLY A 776 -14.56 1.57 -22.85
CA GLY A 776 -15.40 2.49 -22.08
C GLY A 776 -15.42 3.89 -22.69
N ASN A 777 -14.24 4.44 -23.01
CA ASN A 777 -14.11 5.76 -23.63
C ASN A 777 -14.67 5.78 -25.04
N LEU A 778 -14.49 4.73 -25.85
CA LEU A 778 -15.07 4.63 -27.19
C LEU A 778 -16.62 4.62 -27.15
N VAL A 779 -17.21 3.82 -26.27
CA VAL A 779 -18.67 3.79 -26.08
C VAL A 779 -19.17 5.11 -25.52
N ALA A 780 -18.45 5.72 -24.58
CA ALA A 780 -18.80 7.02 -24.02
C ALA A 780 -18.75 8.11 -25.10
N PHE A 781 -17.74 8.11 -25.97
CA PHE A 781 -17.55 9.08 -27.04
C PHE A 781 -18.71 9.07 -28.03
N THR A 782 -19.18 7.89 -28.46
CA THR A 782 -20.30 7.76 -29.41
C THR A 782 -21.66 8.15 -28.79
N ARG A 783 -21.80 8.07 -27.46
CA ARG A 783 -23.05 8.36 -26.73
C ARG A 783 -23.01 9.67 -25.93
N GLN A 784 -21.97 10.48 -26.12
CA GLN A 784 -21.69 11.60 -25.24
C GLN A 784 -22.70 12.75 -25.33
N LYS A 785 -22.67 13.62 -24.32
CA LYS A 785 -23.40 14.89 -24.31
C LYS A 785 -22.46 16.01 -24.76
N VAL A 786 -23.04 17.12 -25.21
CA VAL A 786 -22.30 18.33 -25.53
C VAL A 786 -22.53 19.37 -24.45
N ARG A 787 -21.47 19.93 -23.87
CA ARG A 787 -21.57 20.88 -22.75
C ARG A 787 -21.17 22.28 -23.18
N CYS A 788 -21.94 23.28 -22.81
CA CYS A 788 -21.55 24.68 -22.97
C CYS A 788 -20.48 25.08 -21.95
N LEU A 789 -19.38 25.65 -22.41
CA LEU A 789 -18.28 26.13 -21.56
C LEU A 789 -18.66 27.36 -20.72
N LYS A 790 -19.65 28.15 -21.18
CA LYS A 790 -20.10 29.39 -20.51
C LYS A 790 -21.15 29.12 -19.43
N CYS A 791 -22.28 28.50 -19.78
CA CYS A 791 -23.37 28.25 -18.82
C CYS A 791 -23.33 26.86 -18.15
N GLY A 792 -22.52 25.94 -18.68
CA GLY A 792 -22.38 24.59 -18.15
C GLY A 792 -23.53 23.64 -18.49
N HIS A 793 -24.53 24.06 -19.28
CA HIS A 793 -25.64 23.19 -19.68
C HIS A 793 -25.17 22.09 -20.62
N SER A 794 -25.72 20.89 -20.46
CA SER A 794 -25.39 19.71 -21.25
C SER A 794 -26.56 19.31 -22.14
N TYR A 795 -26.35 19.33 -23.45
CA TYR A 795 -27.28 18.86 -24.46
C TYR A 795 -27.02 17.41 -24.80
N ARG A 796 -28.08 16.63 -25.05
CA ARG A 796 -27.96 15.26 -25.55
C ARG A 796 -27.40 15.19 -26.99
N ARG A 797 -27.65 16.22 -27.79
CA ARG A 797 -27.19 16.34 -29.19
C ARG A 797 -26.64 17.75 -29.43
N MET A 798 -25.75 17.89 -30.39
CA MET A 798 -25.25 19.20 -30.82
C MET A 798 -26.43 20.03 -31.38
N PRO A 799 -26.70 21.24 -30.85
CA PRO A 799 -27.63 22.17 -31.48
C PRO A 799 -27.17 22.51 -32.90
N LEU A 800 -28.10 22.56 -33.86
CA LEU A 800 -27.79 22.89 -35.26
C LEU A 800 -27.13 24.27 -35.41
N ALA A 801 -27.40 25.19 -34.48
CA ALA A 801 -26.77 26.51 -34.43
C ALA A 801 -25.27 26.48 -34.03
N ALA A 802 -24.71 25.30 -33.71
CA ALA A 802 -23.35 25.08 -33.20
C ALA A 802 -22.94 25.88 -31.95
N LYS A 803 -23.87 26.65 -31.38
CA LYS A 803 -23.72 27.49 -30.19
C LYS A 803 -24.77 27.13 -29.14
N CYS A 804 -24.51 27.52 -27.90
CA CYS A 804 -25.46 27.27 -26.82
C CYS A 804 -26.75 28.09 -26.98
N ILE A 805 -27.85 27.38 -27.18
CA ILE A 805 -29.23 27.91 -27.31
C ILE A 805 -29.97 28.06 -25.97
N GLN A 806 -29.28 27.87 -24.83
CA GLN A 806 -29.94 28.04 -23.53
C GLN A 806 -30.21 29.53 -23.31
N PRO A 807 -31.40 29.90 -22.81
CA PRO A 807 -31.61 31.24 -22.32
C PRO A 807 -30.60 31.53 -21.19
N PRO A 808 -29.94 32.69 -21.17
CA PRO A 808 -29.07 33.09 -20.09
C PRO A 808 -29.89 33.04 -18.80
N LYS A 809 -29.35 32.35 -17.79
CA LYS A 809 -29.89 32.47 -16.44
C LYS A 809 -29.68 33.92 -16.00
N GLN A 810 -30.72 34.74 -16.11
CA GLN A 810 -30.67 36.14 -15.72
C GLN A 810 -30.15 36.27 -14.29
N SER A 811 -28.99 36.89 -14.10
CA SER A 811 -28.72 37.64 -12.87
C SER A 811 -29.60 38.87 -12.96
N GLY A 812 -30.77 38.82 -12.32
CA GLY A 812 -31.83 39.83 -12.46
C GLY A 812 -31.36 41.22 -12.06
N ARG A 813 -30.91 42.00 -13.05
CA ARG A 813 -30.94 43.47 -13.04
C ARG A 813 -32.21 43.90 -13.79
N GLY A 814 -33.02 44.74 -13.15
CA GLY A 814 -34.20 45.40 -13.74
C GLY A 814 -35.58 44.77 -13.46
N MET A 815 -36.60 45.26 -14.17
CA MET A 815 -38.05 44.98 -14.08
C MET A 815 -38.49 43.49 -14.14
N SER A 816 -37.56 42.55 -14.28
CA SER A 816 -37.79 41.11 -14.14
C SER A 816 -38.20 40.68 -12.72
N ALA A 817 -38.07 41.57 -11.73
CA ALA A 817 -38.55 41.38 -10.37
C ALA A 817 -40.09 41.31 -10.24
N PHE A 818 -40.84 41.80 -11.24
CA PHE A 818 -42.30 41.84 -11.25
C PHE A 818 -42.95 40.86 -12.25
N GLY A 819 -42.21 39.82 -12.69
CA GLY A 819 -42.76 38.80 -13.60
C GLY A 819 -42.85 39.22 -15.07
N VAL A 820 -42.38 40.42 -15.44
CA VAL A 820 -42.28 40.85 -16.83
C VAL A 820 -41.05 40.18 -17.47
N ARG A 821 -41.30 39.15 -18.29
CA ARG A 821 -40.28 38.60 -19.19
C ARG A 821 -39.94 39.67 -20.22
N LYS A 822 -38.69 40.18 -20.22
CA LYS A 822 -38.18 40.90 -21.39
C LYS A 822 -38.19 39.90 -22.55
N ALA A 823 -39.14 40.07 -23.47
CA ALA A 823 -39.10 39.45 -24.78
C ALA A 823 -37.96 40.15 -25.53
N GLU A 824 -36.83 39.46 -25.67
CA GLU A 824 -35.95 39.47 -26.85
C GLU A 824 -34.58 38.82 -26.54
N GLY A 825 -34.36 37.64 -27.13
CA GLY A 825 -33.27 37.48 -28.08
C GLY A 825 -31.91 36.96 -27.61
N GLU A 826 -31.44 37.23 -26.40
CA GLU A 826 -30.06 36.80 -26.08
C GLU A 826 -30.02 35.34 -25.66
N MET A 827 -29.56 34.44 -26.53
CA MET A 827 -29.14 33.09 -26.17
C MET A 827 -27.75 33.12 -25.56
N CYS A 828 -27.40 32.12 -24.74
CA CYS A 828 -26.09 32.05 -24.09
C CYS A 828 -24.92 32.22 -25.07
N ASN A 829 -25.06 31.70 -26.30
CA ASN A 829 -24.10 31.80 -27.41
C ASN A 829 -22.68 31.32 -27.07
N GLY A 830 -22.54 30.56 -25.98
CA GLY A 830 -21.25 30.03 -25.56
C GLY A 830 -20.83 28.82 -26.39
N ASN A 831 -19.51 28.65 -26.53
CA ASN A 831 -18.92 27.50 -27.21
C ASN A 831 -19.34 26.20 -26.55
N LEU A 832 -19.59 25.22 -27.40
CA LEU A 832 -20.00 23.88 -27.06
C LEU A 832 -18.80 22.95 -27.20
N ALA A 833 -18.52 22.20 -26.15
CA ALA A 833 -17.44 21.23 -26.12
C ALA A 833 -18.00 19.82 -25.89
N LEU A 834 -17.37 18.85 -26.56
CA LEU A 834 -17.58 17.44 -26.29
C LEU A 834 -17.15 17.12 -24.85
N THR A 835 -17.91 16.26 -24.16
CA THR A 835 -17.55 15.82 -22.80
C THR A 835 -16.40 14.81 -22.79
N VAL A 836 -16.24 14.06 -23.88
CA VAL A 836 -15.15 13.12 -24.12
C VAL A 836 -14.48 13.52 -25.44
N THR A 837 -13.21 13.88 -25.37
CA THR A 837 -12.41 14.28 -26.55
C THR A 837 -11.84 13.07 -27.25
N GLU A 838 -11.60 13.16 -28.56
CA GLU A 838 -10.90 12.11 -29.34
C GLU A 838 -9.57 11.69 -28.69
N GLY A 839 -8.77 12.65 -28.25
CA GLY A 839 -7.49 12.37 -27.58
C GLY A 839 -7.62 11.52 -26.31
N ALA A 840 -8.79 11.51 -25.66
CA ALA A 840 -9.04 10.65 -24.50
C ALA A 840 -9.25 9.19 -24.93
N VAL A 841 -9.88 8.95 -26.09
CA VAL A 841 -10.08 7.62 -26.67
C VAL A 841 -8.75 7.06 -27.20
N ARG A 842 -7.93 7.88 -27.86
CA ARG A 842 -6.65 7.46 -28.44
C ARG A 842 -5.51 7.31 -27.41
N LYS A 843 -5.69 7.81 -26.18
CA LYS A 843 -4.64 7.97 -25.15
C LYS A 843 -3.80 6.71 -24.92
N TYR A 844 -4.42 5.54 -24.84
CA TYR A 844 -3.73 4.30 -24.46
C TYR A 844 -3.26 3.45 -25.63
N ILE A 845 -3.72 3.69 -26.87
CA ILE A 845 -3.43 2.80 -28.00
C ILE A 845 -1.91 2.71 -28.26
N LYS A 846 -1.22 3.85 -28.31
CA LYS A 846 0.23 3.90 -28.52
C LYS A 846 0.98 3.15 -27.41
N VAL A 847 0.54 3.33 -26.17
CA VAL A 847 1.17 2.72 -25.00
C VAL A 847 0.95 1.21 -25.01
N THR A 848 -0.27 0.73 -25.28
CA THR A 848 -0.56 -0.69 -25.37
C THR A 848 0.24 -1.37 -26.48
N LYS A 849 0.34 -0.74 -27.67
CA LYS A 849 1.18 -1.27 -28.77
C LYS A 849 2.65 -1.39 -28.36
N HIS A 850 3.21 -0.35 -27.75
CA HIS A 850 4.58 -0.38 -27.24
C HIS A 850 4.83 -1.51 -26.23
N VAL A 851 3.90 -1.76 -25.30
CA VAL A 851 4.02 -2.88 -24.35
C VAL A 851 4.02 -4.21 -25.07
N MET A 852 3.11 -4.39 -26.02
CA MET A 852 2.96 -5.64 -26.74
C MET A 852 4.20 -5.95 -27.58
N GLU A 853 4.77 -4.94 -28.22
CA GLU A 853 6.00 -5.07 -29.01
C GLU A 853 7.22 -5.34 -28.12
N THR A 854 7.31 -4.65 -26.97
CA THR A 854 8.52 -4.71 -26.12
C THR A 854 8.52 -5.94 -25.21
N TYR A 855 7.40 -6.25 -24.55
CA TYR A 855 7.34 -7.29 -23.50
C TYR A 855 6.60 -8.56 -23.92
N GLY A 856 5.89 -8.50 -25.06
CA GLY A 856 5.03 -9.57 -25.51
C GLY A 856 3.74 -9.70 -24.67
N VAL A 857 2.72 -10.25 -25.30
CA VAL A 857 1.45 -10.62 -24.66
C VAL A 857 0.96 -11.94 -25.27
N ASP A 858 0.01 -12.60 -24.63
CA ASP A 858 -0.66 -13.75 -25.23
C ASP A 858 -1.38 -13.38 -26.54
N HIS A 859 -1.48 -14.35 -27.44
CA HIS A 859 -2.03 -14.17 -28.79
C HIS A 859 -3.47 -13.60 -28.78
N TYR A 860 -4.31 -14.06 -27.85
CA TYR A 860 -5.68 -13.57 -27.73
C TYR A 860 -5.73 -12.08 -27.38
N THR A 861 -4.93 -11.64 -26.42
CA THR A 861 -4.82 -10.24 -26.03
C THR A 861 -4.31 -9.38 -27.17
N LYS A 862 -3.33 -9.88 -27.93
CA LYS A 862 -2.80 -9.19 -29.11
C LYS A 862 -3.89 -8.89 -30.14
N GLN A 863 -4.64 -9.92 -30.55
CA GLN A 863 -5.73 -9.77 -31.51
C GLN A 863 -6.80 -8.77 -31.04
N ASN A 864 -7.15 -8.81 -29.75
CA ASN A 864 -8.18 -7.94 -29.18
C ASN A 864 -7.76 -6.46 -29.19
N VAL A 865 -6.50 -6.18 -28.86
CA VAL A 865 -5.95 -4.81 -28.93
C VAL A 865 -5.91 -4.31 -30.37
N GLU A 866 -5.42 -5.13 -31.31
CA GLU A 866 -5.35 -4.77 -32.74
C GLU A 866 -6.74 -4.42 -33.28
N TRP A 867 -7.73 -5.29 -33.03
CA TRP A 867 -9.11 -5.06 -33.45
C TRP A 867 -9.73 -3.78 -32.87
N LEU A 868 -9.48 -3.49 -31.59
CA LEU A 868 -9.95 -2.26 -30.95
C LEU A 868 -9.24 -1.01 -31.46
N ALA A 869 -7.93 -1.10 -31.73
CA ALA A 869 -7.17 0.00 -32.31
C ALA A 869 -7.71 0.34 -33.71
N ASP A 870 -7.96 -0.67 -34.55
CA ASP A 870 -8.50 -0.49 -35.89
C ASP A 870 -9.93 0.07 -35.85
N SER A 871 -10.75 -0.37 -34.89
CA SER A 871 -12.10 0.17 -34.67
C SER A 871 -12.07 1.66 -34.30
N VAL A 872 -11.08 2.09 -33.49
CA VAL A 872 -10.90 3.50 -33.15
C VAL A 872 -10.45 4.30 -34.37
N GLU A 873 -9.48 3.80 -35.14
CA GLU A 873 -9.03 4.47 -36.35
C GLU A 873 -10.16 4.62 -37.38
N SER A 874 -10.96 3.57 -37.58
CA SER A 874 -12.11 3.59 -38.49
C SER A 874 -13.18 4.61 -38.07
N LEU A 875 -13.38 4.84 -36.76
CA LEU A 875 -14.36 5.82 -36.28
C LEU A 875 -13.96 7.27 -36.57
N PHE A 876 -12.66 7.57 -36.57
CA PHE A 876 -12.14 8.93 -36.67
C PHE A 876 -11.56 9.29 -38.04
N ASN A 877 -11.11 8.31 -38.82
CA ASN A 877 -10.64 8.55 -40.17
C ASN A 877 -11.83 8.79 -41.10
N ASN A 878 -11.78 9.90 -41.83
CA ASN A 878 -12.73 10.21 -42.88
C ASN A 878 -12.05 9.87 -44.21
N ASP A 879 -12.55 8.85 -44.92
CA ASP A 879 -11.95 8.35 -46.17
C ASP A 879 -11.78 9.42 -47.26
N LYS A 880 -12.45 10.57 -47.14
CA LYS A 880 -12.37 11.71 -48.06
C LYS A 880 -11.23 12.70 -47.77
N ALA A 881 -10.55 12.60 -46.62
CA ALA A 881 -9.52 13.56 -46.20
C ALA A 881 -8.36 12.84 -45.50
N LYS A 882 -7.60 12.05 -46.26
CA LYS A 882 -6.40 11.35 -45.75
C LYS A 882 -5.16 12.22 -46.00
N GLN A 883 -4.52 12.70 -44.93
CA GLN A 883 -3.19 13.32 -45.04
C GLN A 883 -2.16 12.19 -45.07
N MET A 884 -1.61 11.90 -46.24
CA MET A 884 -0.59 10.85 -46.40
C MET A 884 0.77 11.35 -45.93
N SER A 885 1.53 10.50 -45.24
CA SER A 885 2.92 10.81 -44.91
C SER A 885 3.80 10.55 -46.13
N LEU A 886 4.93 11.25 -46.26
CA LEU A 886 5.85 11.07 -47.39
C LEU A 886 6.40 9.62 -47.44
N ALA A 887 6.46 8.94 -46.30
CA ALA A 887 6.88 7.55 -46.16
C ALA A 887 5.81 6.53 -46.61
N ASP A 888 4.55 6.93 -46.75
CA ASP A 888 3.51 6.07 -47.34
C ASP A 888 3.60 6.07 -48.88
N PHE A 889 4.44 6.94 -49.46
CA PHE A 889 4.62 7.14 -50.90
C PHE A 889 5.97 6.61 -51.41
N LEU A 890 6.94 6.42 -50.52
CA LEU A 890 8.23 5.76 -50.76
C LEU A 890 8.09 4.28 -50.44
#